data_AF-A0A2N7DTS4-F1
#
_entry.id   AF-A0A2N7DTS4-F1
#
_cell.length_a   1.000
_cell.length_b   1.000
_cell.length_c   1.000
_cell.angle_alpha   90.00
_cell.angle_beta   90.00
_cell.angle_gamma   90.00
#
_symmetry.space_group_name_H-M   'P 1'
#
loop_
_entity.id
_entity.type
_entity.pdbx_description
1 polymer ?
#
loop_
_entity_poly.entity_id
_entity_poly.type
_entity_poly.pdbx_seq_one_letter_code
_entity_poly.pdbx_strand_id
1 'polypeptide(L)'
;MNKQLDQDIQKLKEKQEQLQQQVAVIEKQEPKQKVLLAIAKQKYFYLKEYPNLIFDRDTSYLWPEKELDVSNLETELTGKNLGDKDEVKSLLSELKKINYLKTQGWEIPAPFDFQSIIDKTTYQGNQSLPSLAYQSDDMHFVFKYQHNQNTILNKSGRLLVLGGMGYWSSYSTQIQNIYRNAIEETNPVNKIIYQDKIESSWYIEFKNSGSISSSQFFLVNKSFAINEYLLDPSFSKLSEKEQEITLNKHSEKVQEDFLQVLIQNKFVPIFDNHKTTPLYDLLLNDLPKLEVQLKEVNAELEKLKAIKNQQRELLSSKFNYQELLKFNQFDCQEIDKSLIRFAHETIRWCGLLQEKVAEYQIRQHKLITEGNAITRDLSRKRKVDSNLSETEKQLLENRQTFMFERLNMDMNIPIANLASMKLQCLNLKKKLFRLNSDDNGLVKLGQFSSEPRASFDLVAENSATMLTDALMRIEFYQDNSALVNALIHAEKEWTKDFKAIKSVSKEKLKLECEEDDINETLWSTWFTEWTTKRWLIEQCLQPLIEKGIEGAFVEHNVEIPTPLVINLVELLTTYRNKVDDFYLSDRKSIHQKFAFQDGGELQEKFEAESELYKHTIEFQTKLHDIVFGLEKVEERLWLFSWGDTLVDMAIDTVLDFIRDKELDSISQAVIGDFTQLRLQNYSTFINDAKAHAEMSAKWDKEYNSLMFKMRKELSQKSTEKEG
;
A
#
# COMPACT_ATOMS: atom_id res chain seq x y z
N MET A 1 7.46 18.98 -16.37
CA MET A 1 7.19 19.05 -14.91
C MET A 1 7.74 17.82 -14.18
N ASN A 2 7.63 16.60 -14.75
CA ASN A 2 8.48 15.47 -14.35
C ASN A 2 9.97 15.86 -14.30
N LYS A 3 10.43 16.60 -15.32
CA LYS A 3 11.80 17.14 -15.34
C LYS A 3 12.16 18.06 -14.15
N GLN A 4 11.22 18.83 -13.61
CA GLN A 4 11.48 19.72 -12.45
C GLN A 4 11.51 18.90 -11.15
N LEU A 5 10.53 18.01 -10.97
CA LEU A 5 10.51 17.07 -9.85
C LEU A 5 11.75 16.16 -9.84
N ASP A 6 12.16 15.66 -11.01
CA ASP A 6 13.38 14.86 -11.20
C ASP A 6 14.63 15.69 -10.92
N GLN A 7 14.67 16.96 -11.34
CA GLN A 7 15.76 17.88 -11.00
C GLN A 7 15.83 18.14 -9.49
N ASP A 8 14.70 18.30 -8.81
CA ASP A 8 14.66 18.57 -7.38
C ASP A 8 15.02 17.32 -6.56
N ILE A 9 14.56 16.14 -6.97
CA ILE A 9 15.01 14.84 -6.43
C ILE A 9 16.52 14.68 -6.65
N GLN A 10 17.03 15.02 -7.84
CA GLN A 10 18.45 14.89 -8.16
C GLN A 10 19.31 15.85 -7.33
N LYS A 11 18.90 17.11 -7.17
CA LYS A 11 19.57 18.08 -6.29
C LYS A 11 19.58 17.61 -4.84
N LEU A 12 18.48 17.05 -4.34
CA LEU A 12 18.41 16.53 -2.98
C LEU A 12 19.29 15.28 -2.80
N LYS A 13 19.41 14.43 -3.82
CA LYS A 13 20.37 13.31 -3.81
C LYS A 13 21.82 13.80 -3.77
N GLU A 14 22.16 14.80 -4.57
CA GLU A 14 23.50 15.41 -4.54
C GLU A 14 23.79 16.02 -3.16
N LYS A 15 22.81 16.71 -2.58
CA LYS A 15 22.92 17.24 -1.20
C LYS A 15 23.06 16.12 -0.17
N GLN A 16 22.29 15.04 -0.29
CA GLN A 16 22.39 13.86 0.58
C GLN A 16 23.79 13.24 0.50
N GLU A 17 24.34 13.08 -0.70
CA GLU A 17 25.67 12.53 -0.93
C GLU A 17 26.76 13.43 -0.33
N GLN A 18 26.66 14.75 -0.53
CA GLN A 18 27.58 15.71 0.08
C GLN A 18 27.56 15.65 1.61
N LEU A 19 26.37 15.57 2.23
CA LEU A 19 26.24 15.44 3.68
C LEU A 19 26.80 14.10 4.18
N GLN A 20 26.55 13.00 3.47
CA GLN A 20 27.13 11.69 3.80
C GLN A 20 28.66 11.68 3.68
N GLN A 21 29.23 12.36 2.68
CA GLN A 21 30.68 12.53 2.56
C GLN A 21 31.25 13.33 3.73
N GLN A 22 30.58 14.40 4.18
CA GLN A 22 31.00 15.16 5.36
C GLN A 22 30.98 14.31 6.64
N VAL A 23 29.93 13.51 6.84
CA VAL A 23 29.86 12.53 7.95
C VAL A 23 31.01 11.52 7.86
N ALA A 24 31.25 10.93 6.69
CA ALA A 24 32.33 9.96 6.50
C ALA A 24 33.73 10.56 6.75
N VAL A 25 33.94 11.84 6.41
CA VAL A 25 35.19 12.57 6.71
C VAL A 25 35.39 12.75 8.22
N ILE A 26 34.31 13.00 8.97
CA ILE A 26 34.36 13.09 10.44
C ILE A 26 34.58 11.71 11.04
N GLU A 27 33.84 10.69 10.62
CA GLU A 27 33.97 9.32 11.12
C GLU A 27 35.36 8.73 10.88
N LYS A 28 35.99 9.03 9.73
CA LYS A 28 37.36 8.62 9.40
C LYS A 28 38.41 9.19 10.37
N GLN A 29 38.10 10.29 11.06
CA GLN A 29 38.97 10.83 12.09
C GLN A 29 38.86 10.05 13.41
N GLU A 30 37.91 9.12 13.52
CA GLU A 30 37.59 8.31 14.70
C GLU A 30 37.43 9.16 15.98
N PRO A 31 36.65 10.28 15.93
CA PRO A 31 36.58 11.22 17.04
C PRO A 31 36.06 10.56 18.32
N LYS A 32 35.03 9.70 18.24
CA LYS A 32 34.50 8.96 19.39
C LYS A 32 35.59 8.14 20.09
N GLN A 33 36.33 7.33 19.35
CA GLN A 33 37.36 6.45 19.91
C GLN A 33 38.51 7.25 20.53
N LYS A 34 38.96 8.32 19.86
CA LYS A 34 40.03 9.19 20.38
C LYS A 34 39.62 9.98 21.61
N VAL A 35 38.36 10.44 21.66
CA VAL A 35 37.78 11.09 22.84
C VAL A 35 37.65 10.10 23.99
N LEU A 36 37.14 8.89 23.75
CA LEU A 36 37.09 7.84 24.78
C LEU A 36 38.48 7.48 25.32
N LEU A 37 39.49 7.37 24.45
CA LEU A 37 40.88 7.16 24.88
C LEU A 37 41.44 8.30 25.73
N ALA A 38 41.01 9.54 25.49
CA ALA A 38 41.36 10.68 26.34
C ALA A 38 40.62 10.61 27.68
N ILE A 39 39.32 10.26 27.66
CA ILE A 39 38.50 10.04 28.86
C ILE A 39 39.07 8.90 29.72
N ALA A 40 39.59 7.84 29.12
CA ALA A 40 40.23 6.74 29.84
C ALA A 40 41.46 7.19 30.64
N LYS A 41 42.20 8.18 30.14
CA LYS A 41 43.46 8.66 30.72
C LYS A 41 43.29 9.78 31.75
N GLN A 42 42.13 10.43 31.76
CA GLN A 42 41.82 11.54 32.65
C GLN A 42 40.59 11.19 33.47
N LYS A 43 40.72 11.11 34.80
CA LYS A 43 39.61 10.78 35.70
C LYS A 43 38.75 12.01 36.05
N TYR A 44 39.38 13.18 36.15
CA TYR A 44 38.74 14.40 36.62
C TYR A 44 38.76 15.47 35.54
N PHE A 45 37.61 16.10 35.30
CA PHE A 45 37.42 17.10 34.24
C PHE A 45 36.96 18.43 34.81
N TYR A 46 37.61 19.51 34.39
CA TYR A 46 37.03 20.84 34.54
C TYR A 46 36.05 21.10 33.40
N LEU A 47 34.93 21.73 33.70
CA LEU A 47 33.95 22.14 32.69
C LEU A 47 34.09 23.64 32.45
N LYS A 48 34.10 24.05 31.18
CA LYS A 48 34.23 25.47 30.81
C LYS A 48 33.10 26.32 31.40
N GLU A 49 31.91 25.74 31.54
CA GLU A 49 30.71 26.36 32.08
C GLU A 49 30.75 26.53 33.62
N TYR A 50 31.52 25.65 34.28
CA TYR A 50 31.61 25.51 35.73
C TYR A 50 33.10 25.46 36.17
N PRO A 51 33.81 26.60 36.11
CA PRO A 51 35.27 26.64 36.26
C PRO A 51 35.78 26.24 37.65
N ASN A 52 34.92 26.32 38.68
CA ASN A 52 35.27 26.00 40.07
C ASN A 52 34.82 24.59 40.49
N LEU A 53 34.36 23.77 39.54
CA LEU A 53 33.86 22.42 39.79
C LEU A 53 34.70 21.38 39.04
N ILE A 54 34.92 20.25 39.70
CA ILE A 54 35.58 19.07 39.17
C ILE A 54 34.52 18.01 38.87
N PHE A 55 34.51 17.48 37.66
CA PHE A 55 33.60 16.43 37.23
C PHE A 55 34.33 15.08 37.20
N ASP A 56 33.90 14.14 38.04
CA ASP A 56 34.46 12.79 38.13
C ASP A 56 33.88 11.89 37.05
N ARG A 57 34.74 11.33 36.21
CA ARG A 57 34.38 10.40 35.13
C ARG A 57 33.62 9.18 35.63
N ASP A 58 34.10 8.56 36.70
CA ASP A 58 33.66 7.22 37.07
C ASP A 58 32.28 7.20 37.70
N THR A 59 31.90 8.33 38.31
CA THR A 59 30.63 8.51 39.01
C THR A 59 29.70 9.50 38.33
N SER A 60 30.24 10.35 37.44
CA SER A 60 29.57 11.58 36.96
C SER A 60 29.12 12.47 38.12
N TYR A 61 29.97 12.61 39.14
CA TYR A 61 29.75 13.50 40.27
C TYR A 61 30.47 14.82 40.09
N LEU A 62 29.81 15.92 40.43
CA LEU A 62 30.49 17.23 40.51
C LEU A 62 30.96 17.49 41.93
N TRP A 63 32.21 17.92 42.05
CA TRP A 63 32.90 18.27 43.28
C TRP A 63 33.31 19.75 43.25
N PRO A 64 33.24 20.49 44.36
CA PRO A 64 33.82 21.83 44.43
C PRO A 64 35.36 21.76 44.47
N GLU A 65 36.04 22.63 43.73
CA GLU A 65 37.51 22.64 43.60
C GLU A 65 38.23 23.24 44.84
N LYS A 66 37.57 24.13 45.60
CA LYS A 66 38.17 24.86 46.73
C LYS A 66 37.35 24.74 48.02
N GLU A 67 38.01 25.02 49.15
CA GLU A 67 37.34 25.30 50.43
C GLU A 67 36.17 26.26 50.20
N LEU A 68 34.99 25.89 50.69
CA LEU A 68 33.85 26.81 50.69
C LEU A 68 34.24 28.06 51.48
N ASP A 69 34.19 29.23 50.83
CA ASP A 69 34.25 30.50 51.55
C ASP A 69 32.93 30.71 52.29
N VAL A 70 32.90 30.23 53.52
CA VAL A 70 31.74 30.27 54.42
C VAL A 70 31.60 31.63 55.13
N SER A 71 32.46 32.61 54.84
CA SER A 71 32.49 33.89 55.55
C SER A 71 31.21 34.73 55.40
N ASN A 72 30.40 34.46 54.37
CA ASN A 72 29.13 35.13 54.10
C ASN A 72 27.89 34.29 54.47
N LEU A 73 28.07 33.17 55.18
CA LEU A 73 26.96 32.33 55.65
C LEU A 73 26.45 32.83 57.00
N GLU A 74 25.13 32.92 57.14
CA GLU A 74 24.48 33.36 58.39
C GLU A 74 24.30 32.18 59.36
N THR A 75 24.29 30.93 58.85
CA THR A 75 24.18 29.73 59.68
C THR A 75 25.48 29.46 60.46
N GLU A 76 25.41 29.58 61.80
CA GLU A 76 26.52 29.27 62.72
C GLU A 76 26.68 27.74 62.87
N LEU A 77 27.76 27.18 62.31
CA LEU A 77 28.00 25.73 62.32
C LEU A 77 28.63 25.32 63.66
N THR A 78 27.78 25.06 64.66
CA THR A 78 28.23 24.84 66.06
C THR A 78 28.97 23.52 66.27
N GLY A 79 28.90 22.58 65.32
CA GLY A 79 29.60 21.30 65.35
C GLY A 79 29.21 20.37 66.50
N LYS A 80 28.19 20.69 67.29
CA LYS A 80 27.75 19.89 68.43
C LYS A 80 26.92 18.66 68.04
N ASN A 81 26.31 18.63 66.85
CA ASN A 81 25.56 17.49 66.31
C ASN A 81 25.62 17.47 64.78
N LEU A 82 26.61 16.80 64.18
CA LEU A 82 26.68 16.53 62.73
C LEU A 82 25.55 15.59 62.21
N GLY A 83 24.54 15.30 63.03
CA GLY A 83 23.34 14.54 62.67
C GLY A 83 22.06 15.38 62.52
N ASP A 84 22.12 16.70 62.71
CA ASP A 84 20.93 17.54 62.61
C ASP A 84 20.59 17.87 61.14
N LYS A 85 19.55 17.21 60.63
CA LYS A 85 19.05 17.37 59.26
C LYS A 85 18.66 18.82 58.94
N ASP A 86 18.33 19.61 59.95
CA ASP A 86 17.82 20.97 59.75
C ASP A 86 18.95 22.00 59.63
N GLU A 87 20.09 21.82 60.32
CA GLU A 87 21.30 22.63 60.10
C GLU A 87 21.88 22.42 58.68
N VAL A 88 21.97 21.17 58.22
CA VAL A 88 22.44 20.83 56.86
C VAL A 88 21.49 21.38 55.79
N LYS A 89 20.17 21.34 55.99
CA LYS A 89 19.20 21.95 55.08
C LYS A 89 19.31 23.48 55.06
N SER A 90 19.55 24.11 56.20
CA SER A 90 19.75 25.57 56.30
C SER A 90 21.00 25.99 55.52
N LEU A 91 22.11 25.27 55.72
CA LEU A 91 23.35 25.46 54.97
C LEU A 91 23.14 25.29 53.45
N LEU A 92 22.50 24.20 53.02
CA LEU A 92 22.17 23.98 51.61
C LEU A 92 21.22 25.06 51.04
N SER A 93 20.37 25.65 51.87
CA SER A 93 19.50 26.77 51.48
C SER A 93 20.29 28.07 51.29
N GLU A 94 21.25 28.37 52.15
CA GLU A 94 22.11 29.55 52.04
C GLU A 94 23.08 29.47 50.85
N LEU A 95 23.66 28.29 50.60
CA LEU A 95 24.49 28.05 49.41
C LEU A 95 23.71 28.22 48.10
N LYS A 96 22.41 27.91 48.09
CA LYS A 96 21.51 28.23 46.98
C LYS A 96 21.26 29.73 46.82
N LYS A 97 21.21 30.49 47.93
CA LYS A 97 20.97 31.96 47.90
C LYS A 97 22.17 32.75 47.38
N ILE A 98 23.40 32.33 47.68
CA ILE A 98 24.63 33.03 47.24
C ILE A 98 25.07 32.65 45.82
N ASN A 99 24.31 31.82 45.11
CA ASN A 99 24.54 31.39 43.72
C ASN A 99 25.95 30.82 43.47
N TYR A 100 26.57 30.25 44.50
CA TYR A 100 27.94 29.73 44.44
C TYR A 100 28.04 28.49 43.54
N LEU A 101 26.97 27.70 43.48
CA LEU A 101 26.87 26.49 42.69
C LEU A 101 25.68 26.67 41.73
N LYS A 102 25.97 26.99 40.46
CA LYS A 102 24.97 27.27 39.41
C LYS A 102 23.95 26.13 39.14
N THR A 103 24.02 25.01 39.88
CA THR A 103 23.22 23.79 39.70
C THR A 103 22.55 23.37 41.02
N GLN A 104 21.31 22.87 40.97
CA GLN A 104 20.63 22.25 42.12
C GLN A 104 21.12 20.80 42.35
N GLY A 105 20.88 20.22 43.52
CA GLY A 105 21.16 18.79 43.77
C GLY A 105 22.48 18.46 44.50
N TRP A 106 23.01 19.42 45.27
CA TRP A 106 24.17 19.20 46.14
C TRP A 106 23.78 18.50 47.43
N GLU A 107 24.52 17.44 47.78
CA GLU A 107 24.27 16.58 48.93
C GLU A 107 25.58 16.24 49.65
N ILE A 108 25.49 15.77 50.90
CA ILE A 108 26.64 15.22 51.61
C ILE A 108 26.94 13.84 51.01
N PRO A 109 28.18 13.55 50.57
CA PRO A 109 28.53 12.23 50.06
C PRO A 109 28.34 11.18 51.16
N ALA A 110 27.66 10.10 50.81
CA ALA A 110 27.57 8.88 51.59
C ALA A 110 28.93 8.15 51.61
N PRO A 111 29.18 7.28 52.62
CA PRO A 111 30.44 6.53 52.70
C PRO A 111 30.81 5.75 51.43
N PHE A 112 29.82 5.26 50.68
CA PHE A 112 30.03 4.55 49.41
C PHE A 112 30.49 5.48 48.27
N ASP A 113 30.16 6.76 48.30
CA ASP A 113 30.58 7.74 47.27
C ASP A 113 32.08 8.05 47.33
N PHE A 114 32.71 7.77 48.48
CA PHE A 114 34.17 7.88 48.64
C PHE A 114 34.89 6.62 48.14
N GLN A 115 34.18 5.51 47.92
CA GLN A 115 34.77 4.25 47.49
C GLN A 115 35.32 4.34 46.05
N SER A 116 34.74 5.19 45.21
CA SER A 116 35.20 5.47 43.84
C SER A 116 36.44 6.38 43.78
N ILE A 117 36.70 7.20 44.80
CA ILE A 117 37.89 8.08 44.86
C ILE A 117 39.14 7.28 45.24
N ILE A 118 38.96 6.13 45.91
CA ILE A 118 40.03 5.26 46.42
C ILE A 118 40.37 4.20 45.35
N ASP A 119 41.03 4.60 44.27
CA ASP A 119 41.50 3.66 43.26
C ASP A 119 42.91 3.14 43.56
N LYS A 120 43.04 1.81 43.64
CA LYS A 120 44.29 1.00 43.67
C LYS A 120 45.36 1.49 44.66
N THR A 121 45.32 0.92 45.87
CA THR A 121 46.51 0.76 46.72
C THR A 121 47.62 0.09 45.91
N THR A 122 48.62 0.86 45.53
CA THR A 122 49.84 0.31 44.95
C THR A 122 50.69 -0.18 46.11
N TYR A 123 50.76 -1.49 46.21
CA TYR A 123 51.66 -2.14 47.14
C TYR A 123 53.08 -2.02 46.58
N GLN A 124 53.77 -0.93 46.89
CA GLN A 124 55.23 -0.87 46.86
C GLN A 124 55.72 -0.24 48.15
N GLY A 125 56.56 -1.00 48.86
CA GLY A 125 57.17 -0.60 50.11
C GLY A 125 57.94 0.71 49.98
N ASN A 126 57.84 1.51 51.04
CA ASN A 126 58.44 2.82 51.26
C ASN A 126 58.00 3.94 50.28
N GLN A 127 56.83 4.50 50.64
CA GLN A 127 56.48 5.92 50.55
C GLN A 127 56.53 6.56 49.16
N SER A 128 55.61 6.20 48.27
CA SER A 128 54.93 7.18 47.39
C SER A 128 53.85 6.53 46.54
N LEU A 129 52.62 7.03 46.69
CA LEU A 129 51.53 6.86 45.74
C LEU A 129 50.80 8.16 45.48
N PRO A 130 50.15 8.31 44.31
CA PRO A 130 50.03 9.57 43.63
C PRO A 130 49.05 10.43 44.40
N SER A 131 49.61 11.49 44.94
CA SER A 131 48.91 12.69 45.31
C SER A 131 47.93 13.11 44.22
N LEU A 132 46.63 13.14 44.52
CA LEU A 132 45.81 14.27 44.08
C LEU A 132 46.18 15.43 45.01
N ALA A 133 47.42 15.89 44.85
CA ALA A 133 47.85 17.15 45.41
C ALA A 133 47.21 18.20 44.52
N TYR A 134 46.10 18.78 44.98
CA TYR A 134 46.19 20.22 45.08
C TYR A 134 47.39 20.46 46.01
N GLN A 135 48.40 21.11 45.48
CA GLN A 135 49.64 21.38 46.20
C GLN A 135 49.32 22.42 47.30
N SER A 136 48.76 21.91 48.38
CA SER A 136 48.55 22.49 49.69
C SER A 136 48.17 21.30 50.57
N ASP A 137 49.04 20.96 51.51
CA ASP A 137 49.00 19.80 52.39
C ASP A 137 47.60 19.41 52.91
N ASP A 138 47.34 18.10 53.14
CA ASP A 138 46.57 17.56 54.30
C ASP A 138 45.40 16.54 54.08
N MET A 139 45.61 15.30 53.59
CA MET A 139 44.68 14.18 53.92
C MET A 139 45.30 12.78 53.82
N HIS A 140 44.97 11.88 54.76
CA HIS A 140 45.27 10.43 54.70
C HIS A 140 44.05 9.56 55.13
N PHE A 141 43.85 8.41 54.48
CA PHE A 141 42.75 7.46 54.77
C PHE A 141 43.27 6.19 55.46
N VAL A 142 42.58 5.71 56.52
CA VAL A 142 42.89 4.43 57.20
C VAL A 142 41.60 3.67 57.51
N PHE A 143 41.53 2.38 57.15
CA PHE A 143 40.43 1.47 57.49
C PHE A 143 40.84 0.46 58.58
N LYS A 144 39.93 0.12 59.49
CA LYS A 144 40.10 -1.00 60.43
C LYS A 144 38.89 -1.94 60.39
N TYR A 145 39.17 -3.24 60.37
CA TYR A 145 38.20 -4.33 60.41
C TYR A 145 37.84 -4.66 61.87
N GLN A 146 36.54 -4.91 62.10
CA GLN A 146 35.85 -5.26 63.36
C GLN A 146 35.62 -4.12 64.39
N HIS A 147 34.33 -3.79 64.51
CA HIS A 147 33.63 -2.89 65.44
C HIS A 147 33.70 -1.36 65.17
N ASN A 148 32.88 -0.95 64.19
CA ASN A 148 31.99 0.22 64.14
C ASN A 148 32.50 1.64 64.47
N GLN A 149 33.72 2.01 64.09
CA GLN A 149 34.11 3.43 63.98
C GLN A 149 35.04 3.66 62.78
N ASN A 150 34.68 4.60 61.89
CA ASN A 150 35.56 5.10 60.83
C ASN A 150 36.12 6.47 61.25
N THR A 151 37.43 6.65 61.19
CA THR A 151 38.12 7.89 61.59
C THR A 151 38.91 8.48 60.41
N ILE A 152 38.74 9.77 60.14
CA ILE A 152 39.52 10.53 59.15
C ILE A 152 40.36 11.58 59.90
N LEU A 153 41.64 11.72 59.55
CA LEU A 153 42.58 12.68 60.16
C LEU A 153 43.21 13.59 59.09
N ASN A 154 43.16 14.91 59.35
CA ASN A 154 43.91 15.96 58.66
C ASN A 154 45.12 16.37 59.55
N LYS A 155 46.25 16.76 58.93
CA LYS A 155 47.51 17.24 59.55
C LYS A 155 47.33 18.46 60.48
N SER A 156 46.22 19.19 60.41
CA SER A 156 45.87 20.31 61.29
C SER A 156 45.06 19.92 62.54
N GLY A 157 45.09 18.63 62.94
CA GLY A 157 44.67 18.20 64.27
C GLY A 157 43.16 18.16 64.51
N ARG A 158 42.35 17.90 63.46
CA ARG A 158 40.89 17.79 63.57
C ARG A 158 40.39 16.38 63.25
N LEU A 159 39.56 15.87 64.15
CA LEU A 159 38.96 14.54 64.15
C LEU A 159 37.56 14.61 63.52
N LEU A 160 37.31 13.80 62.49
CA LEU A 160 35.96 13.56 61.97
C LEU A 160 35.57 12.10 62.25
N VAL A 161 34.49 11.93 63.02
CA VAL A 161 33.90 10.63 63.40
C VAL A 161 32.59 10.47 62.64
N LEU A 162 32.51 9.51 61.72
CA LEU A 162 31.23 9.10 61.12
C LEU A 162 30.62 8.01 62.00
N GLY A 163 29.70 8.43 62.88
CA GLY A 163 29.00 7.52 63.79
C GLY A 163 27.88 6.75 63.10
N GLY A 164 27.98 5.42 63.07
CA GLY A 164 26.86 4.52 62.84
C GLY A 164 26.23 4.11 64.17
N MET A 165 24.91 4.26 64.32
CA MET A 165 24.17 3.85 65.53
C MET A 165 24.22 2.33 65.74
N GLY A 166 24.47 1.90 66.99
CA GLY A 166 24.33 0.52 67.44
C GLY A 166 24.24 0.44 68.97
N TYR A 167 23.26 -0.32 69.47
CA TYR A 167 22.74 -0.35 70.84
C TYR A 167 23.71 -0.82 71.94
N TRP A 168 23.55 -0.21 73.12
CA TRP A 168 23.85 -0.61 74.50
C TRP A 168 24.52 -1.98 74.77
N SER A 169 25.61 -2.00 75.55
CA SER A 169 25.68 -2.73 76.84
C SER A 169 26.97 -2.46 77.63
N SER A 170 26.81 -2.57 78.94
CA SER A 170 27.71 -2.39 80.08
C SER A 170 29.06 -3.14 80.01
N TYR A 171 30.14 -2.47 80.42
CA TYR A 171 31.02 -2.80 81.56
C TYR A 171 32.30 -1.96 81.46
N SER A 172 32.73 -1.43 82.60
CA SER A 172 33.99 -0.71 82.78
C SER A 172 35.18 -1.62 82.50
N THR A 173 35.94 -1.34 81.45
CA THR A 173 37.37 -1.69 81.37
C THR A 173 38.07 -0.73 80.42
N GLN A 174 39.10 -0.07 80.94
CA GLN A 174 39.96 0.86 80.25
C GLN A 174 40.52 0.26 78.95
N ILE A 175 40.21 0.87 77.81
CA ILE A 175 41.02 0.75 76.59
C ILE A 175 41.72 2.08 76.43
N GLN A 176 42.99 2.13 76.87
CA GLN A 176 43.88 3.25 76.65
C GLN A 176 44.29 3.28 75.17
N ASN A 177 43.79 4.25 74.42
CA ASN A 177 44.31 4.60 73.10
C ASN A 177 45.61 5.38 73.26
N ILE A 178 46.71 4.84 72.76
CA ILE A 178 48.01 5.53 72.68
C ILE A 178 48.08 6.24 71.32
N TYR A 179 48.07 7.58 71.33
CA TYR A 179 48.60 8.42 70.24
C TYR A 179 49.49 9.51 70.87
N ARG A 180 50.76 9.56 70.43
CA ARG A 180 51.78 10.53 70.87
C ARG A 180 51.89 11.65 69.82
N ASN A 181 51.84 12.90 70.26
CA ASN A 181 52.12 14.07 69.42
C ASN A 181 53.60 14.09 69.01
N ALA A 182 53.85 14.52 67.78
CA ALA A 182 55.16 14.94 67.29
C ALA A 182 55.05 16.37 66.75
N ILE A 183 54.99 17.36 67.65
CA ILE A 183 55.55 18.69 67.40
C ILE A 183 56.08 19.19 68.76
N GLU A 184 57.37 19.00 69.00
CA GLU A 184 58.27 20.02 69.54
C GLU A 184 59.71 19.52 69.41
N GLU A 185 60.63 20.45 69.28
CA GLU A 185 61.90 20.36 68.54
C GLU A 185 63.00 19.47 69.16
N THR A 186 64.02 19.23 68.34
CA THR A 186 65.42 18.84 68.64
C THR A 186 65.81 17.35 68.72
N ASN A 187 66.46 16.93 67.62
CA ASN A 187 67.59 15.99 67.55
C ASN A 187 67.38 14.50 67.89
N PRO A 188 68.27 13.62 67.36
CA PRO A 188 67.86 12.38 66.73
C PRO A 188 68.03 11.20 67.69
N VAL A 189 67.82 10.00 67.16
CA VAL A 189 68.60 8.77 67.43
C VAL A 189 67.68 7.57 67.65
N ASN A 190 67.69 6.73 66.62
CA ASN A 190 67.90 5.28 66.64
C ASN A 190 67.08 4.38 67.59
N LYS A 191 66.56 3.34 66.94
CA LYS A 191 66.42 1.95 67.44
C LYS A 191 65.38 1.69 68.54
N ILE A 192 64.31 1.06 68.08
CA ILE A 192 63.60 -0.12 68.62
C ILE A 192 64.36 -0.82 69.78
N ILE A 193 63.65 -1.17 70.87
CA ILE A 193 63.54 -2.52 71.47
C ILE A 193 62.59 -2.50 72.70
N TYR A 194 61.62 -3.43 72.67
CA TYR A 194 60.85 -4.11 73.73
C TYR A 194 61.13 -3.81 75.23
N GLN A 195 60.07 -3.60 76.03
CA GLN A 195 59.61 -4.54 77.09
C GLN A 195 58.42 -4.02 77.94
N ASP A 196 57.61 -4.98 78.38
CA ASP A 196 56.33 -4.89 79.10
C ASP A 196 56.36 -4.24 80.50
N LYS A 197 56.06 -2.94 80.62
CA LYS A 197 55.35 -2.32 81.76
C LYS A 197 55.32 -0.79 81.60
N ILE A 198 54.14 -0.18 81.70
CA ILE A 198 53.98 1.28 81.80
C ILE A 198 53.57 1.63 83.24
N GLU A 199 54.33 2.55 83.84
CA GLU A 199 54.09 3.14 85.17
C GLU A 199 52.80 3.98 85.22
N SER A 200 52.10 3.92 86.35
CA SER A 200 50.80 4.54 86.61
C SER A 200 50.84 6.03 86.99
N SER A 201 51.83 6.81 86.54
CA SER A 201 52.02 8.22 86.98
C SER A 201 51.76 9.29 85.92
N TRP A 202 50.95 9.03 84.90
CA TRP A 202 50.57 10.04 83.90
C TRP A 202 49.06 10.30 83.95
N TYR A 203 48.67 11.45 84.49
CA TYR A 203 47.31 11.98 84.43
C TYR A 203 47.15 12.87 83.20
N ILE A 204 46.08 12.69 82.42
CA ILE A 204 45.70 13.57 81.31
C ILE A 204 44.54 14.46 81.76
N GLU A 205 44.72 15.75 81.60
CA GLU A 205 43.75 16.80 81.90
C GLU A 205 42.63 16.81 80.83
N PHE A 206 41.38 16.64 81.25
CA PHE A 206 40.20 16.78 80.38
C PHE A 206 39.96 18.26 80.05
N LYS A 207 40.15 18.67 78.79
CA LYS A 207 39.59 19.93 78.27
C LYS A 207 38.25 19.69 77.58
N ASN A 208 37.15 19.89 78.32
CA ASN A 208 35.81 20.06 77.79
C ASN A 208 35.61 21.47 77.22
N SER A 209 36.29 21.81 76.11
CA SER A 209 35.92 22.91 75.21
C SER A 209 37.04 23.13 74.18
N GLY A 210 36.83 22.65 72.95
CA GLY A 210 37.61 23.06 71.78
C GLY A 210 36.65 23.64 70.75
N SER A 211 36.80 24.92 70.41
CA SER A 211 36.13 25.55 69.28
C SER A 211 36.69 24.97 67.97
N ILE A 212 35.82 24.46 67.09
CA ILE A 212 36.20 24.02 65.74
C ILE A 212 36.41 25.30 64.89
N SER A 213 37.67 25.74 64.72
CA SER A 213 37.99 26.98 63.99
C SER A 213 38.31 26.75 62.51
N SER A 214 37.29 26.54 61.66
CA SER A 214 37.30 26.38 60.19
C SER A 214 36.73 25.02 59.73
N SER A 215 35.54 25.09 59.17
CA SER A 215 34.67 23.95 58.86
C SER A 215 34.69 23.68 57.35
N GLN A 216 35.50 22.72 56.92
CA GLN A 216 35.43 22.19 55.55
C GLN A 216 34.28 21.18 55.48
N PHE A 217 33.31 21.40 54.58
CA PHE A 217 32.26 20.42 54.24
C PHE A 217 32.50 19.90 52.83
N PHE A 218 32.40 18.58 52.64
CA PHE A 218 32.42 17.97 51.32
C PHE A 218 30.98 17.87 50.81
N LEU A 219 30.70 18.53 49.70
CA LEU A 219 29.43 18.43 48.97
C LEU A 219 29.69 17.78 47.62
N VAL A 220 28.74 16.94 47.19
CA VAL A 220 28.75 16.33 45.87
C VAL A 220 27.43 16.60 45.18
N ASN A 221 27.47 16.87 43.88
CA ASN A 221 26.25 16.91 43.07
C ASN A 221 26.09 15.60 42.30
N LYS A 222 25.02 14.87 42.61
CA LYS A 222 24.69 13.58 42.00
C LYS A 222 23.66 13.67 40.88
N SER A 223 23.32 14.88 40.42
CA SER A 223 22.25 15.06 39.43
C SER A 223 22.56 14.40 38.09
N PHE A 224 23.83 14.11 37.81
CA PHE A 224 24.30 13.42 36.61
C PHE A 224 24.86 12.02 36.91
N ALA A 225 24.63 11.52 38.13
CA ALA A 225 25.15 10.25 38.61
C ALA A 225 24.80 9.08 37.70
N ILE A 226 25.79 8.24 37.40
CA ILE A 226 25.53 6.98 36.69
C ILE A 226 25.17 5.92 37.73
N ASN A 227 23.87 5.73 37.99
CA ASN A 227 23.35 4.96 39.12
C ASN A 227 23.47 3.41 39.01
N GLU A 228 24.00 2.86 37.92
CA GLU A 228 23.92 1.41 37.62
C GLU A 228 25.12 0.55 38.03
N TYR A 229 26.14 1.09 38.71
CA TYR A 229 27.42 0.39 38.85
C TYR A 229 27.69 -0.25 40.22
N LEU A 230 26.82 -1.19 40.60
CA LEU A 230 27.12 -2.19 41.63
C LEU A 230 27.68 -3.44 40.96
N LEU A 231 28.92 -3.84 41.30
CA LEU A 231 29.45 -5.15 40.89
C LEU A 231 28.57 -6.26 41.48
N ASP A 232 28.12 -7.19 40.63
CA ASP A 232 27.29 -8.34 41.03
C ASP A 232 27.95 -9.08 42.23
N PRO A 233 27.22 -9.49 43.28
CA PRO A 233 27.75 -10.27 44.40
C PRO A 233 28.54 -11.53 43.97
N SER A 234 28.27 -12.06 42.78
CA SER A 234 28.98 -13.19 42.17
C SER A 234 30.33 -12.83 41.52
N PHE A 235 30.71 -11.55 41.47
CA PHE A 235 31.99 -11.07 40.95
C PHE A 235 33.20 -11.75 41.63
N SER A 236 33.09 -11.98 42.95
CA SER A 236 34.08 -12.70 43.76
C SER A 236 34.25 -14.19 43.40
N LYS A 237 33.33 -14.75 42.60
CA LYS A 237 33.33 -16.17 42.17
C LYS A 237 33.93 -16.38 40.77
N LEU A 238 34.28 -15.31 40.06
CA LEU A 238 34.92 -15.36 38.74
C LEU A 238 36.42 -15.68 38.87
N SER A 239 37.02 -16.30 37.86
CA SER A 239 38.49 -16.45 37.81
C SER A 239 39.19 -15.09 37.64
N GLU A 240 40.46 -14.96 38.02
CA GLU A 240 41.22 -13.69 37.91
C GLU A 240 41.15 -13.08 36.51
N LYS A 241 41.24 -13.90 35.47
CA LYS A 241 41.15 -13.45 34.06
C LYS A 241 39.73 -12.96 33.69
N GLU A 242 38.69 -13.59 34.22
CA GLU A 242 37.29 -13.17 34.00
C GLU A 242 36.95 -11.92 34.81
N GLN A 243 37.51 -11.76 36.00
CA GLN A 243 37.42 -10.53 36.80
C GLN A 243 38.08 -9.37 36.07
N GLU A 244 39.27 -9.58 35.50
CA GLU A 244 40.00 -8.58 34.72
C GLU A 244 39.23 -8.16 33.46
N ILE A 245 38.69 -9.12 32.69
CA ILE A 245 37.85 -8.84 31.52
C ILE A 245 36.57 -8.08 31.93
N THR A 246 35.95 -8.46 33.05
CA THR A 246 34.73 -7.82 33.55
C THR A 246 35.01 -6.39 34.03
N LEU A 247 36.13 -6.14 34.73
CA LEU A 247 36.55 -4.78 35.10
C LEU A 247 36.88 -3.92 33.88
N ASN A 248 37.54 -4.48 32.87
CA ASN A 248 37.90 -3.73 31.67
C ASN A 248 36.65 -3.33 30.87
N LYS A 249 35.71 -4.27 30.67
CA LYS A 249 34.40 -3.95 30.06
C LYS A 249 33.60 -2.95 30.87
N HIS A 250 33.66 -3.03 32.20
CA HIS A 250 33.02 -2.06 33.09
C HIS A 250 33.64 -0.67 32.94
N SER A 251 34.96 -0.57 32.90
CA SER A 251 35.67 0.70 32.69
C SER A 251 35.37 1.31 31.33
N GLU A 252 35.24 0.50 30.27
CA GLU A 252 34.87 0.98 28.93
C GLU A 252 33.43 1.54 28.92
N LYS A 253 32.48 0.81 29.53
CA LYS A 253 31.09 1.26 29.63
C LYS A 253 30.96 2.59 30.40
N VAL A 254 31.65 2.72 31.53
CA VAL A 254 31.69 3.96 32.32
C VAL A 254 32.22 5.15 31.51
N GLN A 255 33.24 4.95 30.67
CA GLN A 255 33.76 6.00 29.79
C GLN A 255 32.74 6.40 28.71
N GLU A 256 32.01 5.43 28.15
CA GLU A 256 30.95 5.69 27.17
C GLU A 256 29.78 6.45 27.77
N ASP A 257 29.32 6.06 28.96
CA ASP A 257 28.24 6.75 29.65
C ASP A 257 28.64 8.16 30.07
N PHE A 258 29.86 8.35 30.56
CA PHE A 258 30.37 9.68 30.89
C PHE A 258 30.40 10.58 29.65
N LEU A 259 30.88 10.06 28.51
CA LEU A 259 30.82 10.78 27.23
C LEU A 259 29.37 11.10 26.84
N GLN A 260 28.44 10.17 27.04
CA GLN A 260 27.02 10.39 26.77
C GLN A 260 26.44 11.49 27.66
N VAL A 261 26.76 11.51 28.95
CA VAL A 261 26.35 12.55 29.91
C VAL A 261 26.88 13.92 29.46
N LEU A 262 28.15 13.99 29.04
CA LEU A 262 28.75 15.22 28.52
C LEU A 262 28.00 15.73 27.27
N ILE A 263 27.69 14.86 26.30
CA ILE A 263 27.00 15.22 25.06
C ILE A 263 25.54 15.63 25.33
N GLN A 264 24.81 14.85 26.12
CA GLN A 264 23.39 15.12 26.43
C GLN A 264 23.20 16.46 27.13
N ASN A 265 24.10 16.80 28.04
CA ASN A 265 24.04 18.05 28.80
C ASN A 265 24.81 19.21 28.13
N LYS A 266 25.41 18.97 26.96
CA LYS A 266 26.22 19.93 26.19
C LYS A 266 27.36 20.55 27.02
N PHE A 267 27.98 19.75 27.87
CA PHE A 267 29.12 20.19 28.67
C PHE A 267 30.39 20.24 27.82
N VAL A 268 31.26 21.21 28.09
CA VAL A 268 32.55 21.36 27.40
C VAL A 268 33.68 21.05 28.38
N PRO A 269 34.15 19.79 28.43
CA PRO A 269 35.24 19.41 29.32
C PRO A 269 36.59 19.93 28.82
N ILE A 270 37.47 20.25 29.76
CA ILE A 270 38.86 20.60 29.52
C ILE A 270 39.69 19.31 29.57
N PHE A 271 40.11 18.84 28.39
CA PHE A 271 40.98 17.68 28.26
C PHE A 271 42.44 18.05 28.50
N ASP A 272 43.19 17.18 29.18
CA ASP A 272 44.64 17.33 29.37
C ASP A 272 45.38 17.40 28.02
N ASN A 273 44.92 16.62 27.05
CA ASN A 273 45.39 16.71 25.67
C ASN A 273 44.54 17.71 24.88
N HIS A 274 45.10 18.90 24.65
CA HIS A 274 44.47 19.96 23.84
C HIS A 274 44.04 19.53 22.44
N LYS A 275 44.61 18.45 21.87
CA LYS A 275 44.21 17.90 20.56
C LYS A 275 42.89 17.13 20.59
N THR A 276 42.37 16.79 21.77
CA THR A 276 41.09 16.09 21.93
C THR A 276 39.90 17.04 21.81
N THR A 277 40.06 18.31 22.24
CA THR A 277 38.98 19.30 22.24
C THR A 277 38.33 19.49 20.87
N PRO A 278 39.08 19.63 19.75
CA PRO A 278 38.47 19.70 18.42
C PRO A 278 37.70 18.44 18.03
N LEU A 279 38.15 17.25 18.45
CA LEU A 279 37.47 15.98 18.16
C LEU A 279 36.18 15.82 18.95
N TYR A 280 36.15 16.33 20.19
CA TYR A 280 34.94 16.38 20.99
C TYR A 280 33.92 17.37 20.42
N ASP A 281 34.37 18.52 19.91
CA ASP A 281 33.50 19.49 19.25
C ASP A 281 32.78 18.90 18.02
N LEU A 282 33.48 18.07 17.24
CA LEU A 282 32.86 17.31 16.13
C LEU A 282 31.70 16.43 16.60
N LEU A 283 31.83 15.77 17.76
CA LEU A 283 30.79 14.88 18.32
C LEU A 283 29.63 15.67 18.93
N LEU A 284 29.92 16.80 19.58
CA LEU A 284 28.93 17.60 20.27
C LEU A 284 28.09 18.44 19.30
N ASN A 285 28.72 19.02 18.28
CA ASN A 285 28.13 20.06 17.46
C ASN A 285 27.94 19.64 16.01
N ASP A 286 28.97 19.12 15.34
CA ASP A 286 28.93 18.95 13.88
C ASP A 286 28.20 17.67 13.45
N LEU A 287 28.50 16.54 14.09
CA LEU A 287 27.87 15.25 13.77
C LEU A 287 26.34 15.29 14.01
N PRO A 288 25.82 15.78 15.16
CA PRO A 288 24.38 15.87 15.37
C PRO A 288 23.68 16.83 14.41
N LYS A 289 24.32 17.94 14.01
CA LYS A 289 23.77 18.86 13.01
C LYS A 289 23.66 18.19 11.65
N LEU A 290 24.68 17.45 11.22
CA LEU A 290 24.68 16.73 9.95
C LEU A 290 23.63 15.61 9.94
N GLU A 291 23.44 14.90 11.06
CA GLU A 291 22.40 13.88 11.21
C GLU A 291 20.98 14.48 11.08
N VAL A 292 20.73 15.63 11.70
CA VAL A 292 19.45 16.35 11.56
C VAL A 292 19.22 16.76 10.11
N GLN A 293 20.22 17.36 9.45
CA GLN A 293 20.12 17.75 8.04
C GLN A 293 19.89 16.55 7.12
N LEU A 294 20.55 15.42 7.37
CA LEU A 294 20.33 14.17 6.64
C LEU A 294 18.91 13.65 6.83
N LYS A 295 18.38 13.69 8.07
CA LYS A 295 17.01 13.27 8.37
C LYS A 295 15.98 14.15 7.65
N GLU A 296 16.19 15.46 7.62
CA GLU A 296 15.34 16.42 6.90
C GLU A 296 15.36 16.16 5.39
N VAL A 297 16.55 16.04 4.80
CA VAL A 297 16.72 15.74 3.36
C VAL A 297 16.09 14.39 3.00
N ASN A 298 16.24 13.37 3.84
CA ASN A 298 15.62 12.07 3.63
C ASN A 298 14.09 12.14 3.71
N ALA A 299 13.54 12.85 4.69
CA ALA A 299 12.09 13.04 4.81
C ALA A 299 11.51 13.78 3.60
N GLU A 300 12.22 14.79 3.08
CA GLU A 300 11.84 15.51 1.88
C GLU A 300 11.94 14.63 0.62
N LEU A 301 13.01 13.83 0.49
CA LEU A 301 13.15 12.83 -0.57
C LEU A 301 12.01 11.81 -0.55
N GLU A 302 11.62 11.29 0.61
CA GLU A 302 10.50 10.34 0.72
C GLU A 302 9.17 10.99 0.35
N LYS A 303 8.92 12.25 0.75
CA LYS A 303 7.75 13.01 0.29
C LYS A 303 7.73 13.17 -1.23
N LEU A 304 8.84 13.59 -1.85
CA LEU A 304 8.91 13.76 -3.30
C LEU A 304 8.82 12.43 -4.06
N LYS A 305 9.36 11.33 -3.52
CA LYS A 305 9.18 9.99 -4.07
C LYS A 305 7.74 9.51 -3.96
N ALA A 306 7.06 9.75 -2.84
CA ALA A 306 5.65 9.44 -2.68
C ALA A 306 4.79 10.21 -3.69
N ILE A 307 5.07 11.50 -3.87
CA ILE A 307 4.46 12.35 -4.91
C ILE A 307 4.73 11.78 -6.31
N LYS A 308 5.98 11.43 -6.61
CA LYS A 308 6.37 10.81 -7.90
C LYS A 308 5.68 9.47 -8.11
N ASN A 309 5.47 8.69 -7.06
CA ASN A 309 4.77 7.41 -7.09
C ASN A 309 3.26 7.59 -7.27
N GLN A 310 2.63 8.59 -6.64
CA GLN A 310 1.23 8.96 -6.90
C GLN A 310 1.03 9.46 -8.34
N GLN A 311 1.97 10.26 -8.87
CA GLN A 311 1.96 10.61 -10.29
C GLN A 311 2.18 9.39 -11.20
N ARG A 312 2.85 8.34 -10.70
CA ARG A 312 3.10 7.08 -11.41
C ARG A 312 2.02 6.03 -11.19
N GLU A 313 1.09 6.23 -10.24
CA GLU A 313 -0.10 5.41 -10.15
C GLU A 313 -0.71 5.43 -11.54
N LEU A 314 -0.75 4.23 -12.09
CA LEU A 314 -0.84 3.95 -13.50
C LEU A 314 -1.94 4.78 -14.14
N LEU A 315 -1.64 5.39 -15.29
CA LEU A 315 -2.70 5.74 -16.23
C LEU A 315 -3.54 4.46 -16.40
N SER A 316 -4.74 4.49 -15.84
CA SER A 316 -5.67 3.37 -15.72
C SER A 316 -7.08 3.92 -15.87
N SER A 317 -8.08 3.05 -16.02
CA SER A 317 -9.48 3.49 -16.07
C SER A 317 -9.94 4.28 -14.84
N LYS A 318 -9.21 4.15 -13.71
CA LYS A 318 -9.51 4.83 -12.44
C LYS A 318 -8.78 6.16 -12.28
N PHE A 319 -8.00 6.56 -13.29
CA PHE A 319 -7.25 7.82 -13.27
C PHE A 319 -8.17 9.03 -13.14
N ASN A 320 -7.97 9.83 -12.07
CA ASN A 320 -8.71 11.07 -11.86
C ASN A 320 -7.99 12.27 -12.49
N TYR A 321 -8.48 12.73 -13.64
CA TYR A 321 -7.90 13.88 -14.34
C TYR A 321 -7.96 15.19 -13.54
N GLN A 322 -8.95 15.36 -12.67
CA GLN A 322 -9.09 16.56 -11.83
C GLN A 322 -7.97 16.67 -10.80
N GLU A 323 -7.51 15.54 -10.26
CA GLU A 323 -6.33 15.50 -9.40
C GLU A 323 -5.06 15.85 -10.17
N LEU A 324 -4.94 15.38 -11.42
CA LEU A 324 -3.81 15.74 -12.27
C LEU A 324 -3.80 17.24 -12.60
N LEU A 325 -4.96 17.84 -12.86
CA LEU A 325 -5.11 19.29 -13.07
C LEU A 325 -4.66 20.08 -11.83
N LYS A 326 -5.19 19.73 -10.65
CA LYS A 326 -4.85 20.37 -9.37
C LYS A 326 -3.35 20.23 -9.07
N PHE A 327 -2.80 19.04 -9.21
CA PHE A 327 -1.40 18.75 -8.95
C PHE A 327 -0.46 19.57 -9.85
N ASN A 328 -0.82 19.69 -11.13
CA ASN A 328 -0.05 20.44 -12.11
C ASN A 328 -0.37 21.94 -12.11
N GLN A 329 -1.16 22.42 -11.15
CA GLN A 329 -1.48 23.84 -10.97
C GLN A 329 -2.12 24.46 -12.23
N PHE A 330 -3.00 23.70 -12.89
CA PHE A 330 -3.84 24.25 -13.95
C PHE A 330 -5.00 25.02 -13.32
N ASP A 331 -5.08 26.32 -13.60
CA ASP A 331 -6.21 27.16 -13.24
C ASP A 331 -7.09 27.36 -14.47
N CYS A 332 -8.12 26.52 -14.62
CA CYS A 332 -8.99 26.56 -15.80
C CYS A 332 -9.59 27.95 -16.03
N GLN A 333 -9.96 28.67 -14.98
CA GLN A 333 -10.58 30.00 -15.08
C GLN A 333 -9.57 31.06 -15.56
N GLU A 334 -8.34 31.04 -15.06
CA GLU A 334 -7.30 31.96 -15.50
C GLU A 334 -6.72 31.65 -16.88
N ILE A 335 -6.76 30.38 -17.28
CA ILE A 335 -6.28 29.93 -18.59
C ILE A 335 -7.17 30.49 -19.71
N ASP A 336 -8.49 30.40 -19.54
CA ASP A 336 -9.45 30.83 -20.56
C ASP A 336 -9.50 32.36 -20.75
N LYS A 337 -8.98 33.14 -19.80
CA LYS A 337 -8.88 34.61 -19.92
C LYS A 337 -7.88 35.09 -20.98
N SER A 338 -6.97 34.23 -21.43
CA SER A 338 -5.94 34.62 -22.41
C SER A 338 -5.68 33.53 -23.41
N LEU A 339 -5.81 33.86 -24.70
CA LEU A 339 -5.51 32.94 -25.79
C LEU A 339 -4.07 32.40 -25.75
N ILE A 340 -3.13 33.23 -25.32
CA ILE A 340 -1.72 32.82 -25.20
C ILE A 340 -1.57 31.78 -24.09
N ARG A 341 -2.21 32.01 -22.94
CA ARG A 341 -2.22 31.06 -21.82
C ARG A 341 -2.95 29.78 -22.21
N PHE A 342 -4.14 29.88 -22.79
CA PHE A 342 -4.89 28.75 -23.34
C PHE A 342 -4.04 27.86 -24.24
N ALA A 343 -3.38 28.44 -25.26
CA ALA A 343 -2.56 27.66 -26.18
C ALA A 343 -1.32 27.05 -25.48
N HIS A 344 -0.70 27.77 -24.55
CA HIS A 344 0.45 27.26 -23.79
C HIS A 344 0.06 26.09 -22.87
N GLU A 345 -0.98 26.27 -22.06
CA GLU A 345 -1.42 25.26 -21.09
C GLU A 345 -2.07 24.06 -21.78
N THR A 346 -2.79 24.24 -22.90
CA THR A 346 -3.29 23.10 -23.70
C THR A 346 -2.16 22.25 -24.27
N ILE A 347 -1.08 22.88 -24.75
CA ILE A 347 0.12 22.15 -25.21
C ILE A 347 0.75 21.37 -24.05
N ARG A 348 0.84 22.00 -22.87
CA ARG A 348 1.41 21.39 -21.66
C ARG A 348 0.56 20.21 -21.19
N TRP A 349 -0.76 20.37 -21.15
CA TRP A 349 -1.74 19.34 -20.81
C TRP A 349 -1.65 18.14 -21.76
N CYS A 350 -1.72 18.38 -23.08
CA CYS A 350 -1.59 17.30 -24.06
C CYS A 350 -0.23 16.59 -23.94
N GLY A 351 0.85 17.33 -23.70
CA GLY A 351 2.18 16.75 -23.49
C GLY A 351 2.26 15.86 -22.24
N LEU A 352 1.61 16.26 -21.15
CA LEU A 352 1.52 15.48 -19.93
C LEU A 352 0.76 14.17 -20.14
N LEU A 353 -0.41 14.22 -20.80
CA LEU A 353 -1.17 13.01 -21.14
C LEU A 353 -0.40 12.09 -22.08
N GLN A 354 0.28 12.63 -23.10
CA GLN A 354 1.14 11.84 -24.01
C GLN A 354 2.26 11.11 -23.28
N GLU A 355 2.92 11.76 -22.32
CA GLU A 355 3.95 11.14 -21.49
C GLU A 355 3.39 9.97 -20.68
N LYS A 356 2.21 10.14 -20.06
CA LYS A 356 1.53 9.09 -19.30
C LYS A 356 1.10 7.91 -20.16
N VAL A 357 0.60 8.17 -21.36
CA VAL A 357 0.25 7.13 -22.32
C VAL A 357 1.49 6.36 -22.77
N ALA A 358 2.61 7.03 -23.05
CA ALA A 358 3.84 6.35 -23.44
C ALA A 358 4.37 5.43 -22.31
N GLU A 359 4.34 5.89 -21.06
CA GLU A 359 4.69 5.07 -19.89
C GLU A 359 3.78 3.83 -19.76
N TYR A 360 2.47 4.00 -19.99
CA TYR A 360 1.51 2.90 -20.01
C TYR A 360 1.82 1.90 -21.14
N GLN A 361 2.07 2.39 -22.35
CA GLN A 361 2.35 1.54 -23.52
C GLN A 361 3.60 0.68 -23.35
N ILE A 362 4.65 1.23 -22.75
CA ILE A 362 5.89 0.49 -22.45
C ILE A 362 5.61 -0.63 -21.45
N ARG A 363 4.85 -0.33 -20.39
CA ARG A 363 4.58 -1.27 -19.31
C ARG A 363 3.61 -2.38 -19.70
N GLN A 364 2.59 -2.06 -20.48
CA GLN A 364 1.57 -2.98 -20.97
C GLN A 364 1.81 -3.44 -22.42
N HIS A 365 3.07 -3.45 -22.86
CA HIS A 365 3.43 -3.71 -24.26
C HIS A 365 2.83 -5.01 -24.81
N LYS A 366 2.87 -6.10 -24.02
CA LYS A 366 2.30 -7.40 -24.41
C LYS A 366 0.78 -7.30 -24.63
N LEU A 367 0.06 -6.78 -23.64
CA LEU A 367 -1.39 -6.62 -23.66
C LEU A 367 -1.85 -5.74 -24.84
N ILE A 368 -1.15 -4.63 -25.09
CA ILE A 368 -1.45 -3.74 -26.22
C ILE A 368 -1.16 -4.41 -27.56
N THR A 369 -0.11 -5.22 -27.65
CA THR A 369 0.20 -5.96 -28.88
C THR A 369 -0.88 -6.97 -29.20
N GLU A 370 -1.36 -7.72 -28.20
CA GLU A 370 -2.48 -8.65 -28.33
C GLU A 370 -3.78 -7.92 -28.69
N GLY A 371 -4.11 -6.85 -27.97
CA GLY A 371 -5.31 -6.05 -28.23
C GLY A 371 -5.32 -5.39 -29.60
N ASN A 372 -4.17 -4.93 -30.09
CA ASN A 372 -4.01 -4.41 -31.44
C ASN A 372 -4.20 -5.48 -32.51
N ALA A 373 -3.79 -6.73 -32.24
CA ALA A 373 -4.04 -7.84 -33.15
C ALA A 373 -5.54 -8.13 -33.28
N ILE A 374 -6.26 -8.14 -32.16
CA ILE A 374 -7.73 -8.27 -32.12
C ILE A 374 -8.40 -7.12 -32.88
N THR A 375 -8.04 -5.88 -32.55
CA THR A 375 -8.60 -4.68 -33.19
C THR A 375 -8.39 -4.70 -34.70
N ARG A 376 -7.18 -5.08 -35.14
CA ARG A 376 -6.86 -5.22 -36.56
C ARG A 376 -7.72 -6.28 -37.22
N ASP A 377 -7.91 -7.43 -36.58
CA ASP A 377 -8.73 -8.50 -37.15
C ASP A 377 -10.20 -8.10 -37.27
N LEU A 378 -10.77 -7.45 -36.24
CA LEU A 378 -12.13 -6.93 -36.25
C LEU A 378 -12.34 -5.80 -37.27
N SER A 379 -11.30 -5.01 -37.58
CA SER A 379 -11.36 -3.92 -38.57
C SER A 379 -11.38 -4.39 -40.04
N ARG A 380 -11.10 -5.67 -40.31
CA ARG A 380 -11.04 -6.19 -41.69
C ARG A 380 -12.42 -6.13 -42.32
N LYS A 381 -12.50 -5.49 -43.49
CA LYS A 381 -13.72 -5.50 -44.30
C LYS A 381 -14.12 -6.94 -44.61
N ARG A 382 -15.35 -7.32 -44.29
CA ARG A 382 -15.89 -8.63 -44.67
C ARG A 382 -15.96 -8.74 -46.19
N LYS A 383 -15.65 -9.93 -46.70
CA LYS A 383 -15.96 -10.27 -48.08
C LYS A 383 -17.48 -10.31 -48.23
N VAL A 384 -17.99 -9.51 -49.16
CA VAL A 384 -19.40 -9.52 -49.54
C VAL A 384 -19.73 -10.92 -50.06
N ASP A 385 -20.73 -11.54 -49.45
CA ASP A 385 -21.29 -12.79 -49.92
C ASP A 385 -22.48 -12.47 -50.84
N SER A 386 -22.44 -12.96 -52.07
CA SER A 386 -23.50 -12.75 -53.06
C SER A 386 -24.79 -13.48 -52.71
N ASN A 387 -24.72 -14.51 -51.86
CA ASN A 387 -25.84 -15.38 -51.53
C ASN A 387 -26.68 -14.88 -50.35
N LEU A 388 -26.21 -13.84 -49.64
CA LEU A 388 -26.92 -13.23 -48.52
C LEU A 388 -27.83 -12.09 -48.97
N SER A 389 -29.00 -11.98 -48.34
CA SER A 389 -29.90 -10.84 -48.48
C SER A 389 -29.29 -9.57 -47.87
N GLU A 390 -29.89 -8.41 -48.16
CA GLU A 390 -29.41 -7.14 -47.59
C GLU A 390 -29.58 -7.07 -46.07
N THR A 391 -30.69 -7.59 -45.54
CA THR A 391 -30.93 -7.64 -44.10
C THR A 391 -29.97 -8.59 -43.38
N GLU A 392 -29.64 -9.72 -44.00
CA GLU A 392 -28.63 -10.67 -43.50
C GLU A 392 -27.24 -10.04 -43.45
N LYS A 393 -26.85 -9.32 -44.50
CA LYS A 393 -25.58 -8.57 -44.54
C LYS A 393 -25.55 -7.52 -43.44
N GLN A 394 -26.61 -6.74 -43.29
CA GLN A 394 -26.70 -5.69 -42.28
C GLN A 394 -26.57 -6.25 -40.85
N LEU A 395 -27.16 -7.40 -40.53
CA LEU A 395 -27.01 -8.04 -39.22
C LEU A 395 -25.54 -8.37 -38.93
N LEU A 396 -24.85 -9.01 -39.90
CA LEU A 396 -23.44 -9.39 -39.75
C LEU A 396 -22.52 -8.17 -39.65
N GLU A 397 -22.82 -7.10 -40.40
CA GLU A 397 -22.08 -5.82 -40.32
C GLU A 397 -22.30 -5.10 -39.00
N ASN A 398 -23.54 -5.04 -38.51
CA ASN A 398 -23.88 -4.44 -37.22
C ASN A 398 -23.16 -5.17 -36.07
N ARG A 399 -23.17 -6.52 -36.09
CA ARG A 399 -22.45 -7.34 -35.12
C ARG A 399 -20.96 -7.06 -35.10
N GLN A 400 -20.34 -7.02 -36.28
CA GLN A 400 -18.91 -6.71 -36.40
C GLN A 400 -18.59 -5.29 -35.91
N THR A 401 -19.44 -4.32 -36.26
CA THR A 401 -19.29 -2.92 -35.87
C THR A 401 -19.37 -2.78 -34.36
N PHE A 402 -20.37 -3.41 -33.73
CA PHE A 402 -20.50 -3.46 -32.28
C PHE A 402 -19.26 -4.05 -31.60
N MET A 403 -18.79 -5.22 -32.05
CA MET A 403 -17.59 -5.84 -31.51
C MET A 403 -16.35 -4.94 -31.69
N PHE A 404 -16.19 -4.32 -32.86
CA PHE A 404 -15.08 -3.40 -33.12
C PHE A 404 -15.13 -2.20 -32.17
N GLU A 405 -16.27 -1.51 -32.05
CA GLU A 405 -16.40 -0.33 -31.21
C GLU A 405 -16.10 -0.62 -29.72
N ARG A 406 -16.58 -1.77 -29.23
CA ARG A 406 -16.42 -2.15 -27.82
C ARG A 406 -15.06 -2.78 -27.49
N LEU A 407 -14.42 -3.44 -28.46
CA LEU A 407 -13.14 -4.13 -28.27
C LEU A 407 -11.96 -3.41 -28.97
N ASN A 408 -12.16 -2.18 -29.44
CA ASN A 408 -11.08 -1.36 -30.00
C ASN A 408 -10.12 -0.93 -28.89
N MET A 409 -9.01 -1.65 -28.81
CA MET A 409 -7.92 -1.42 -27.85
C MET A 409 -6.79 -0.58 -28.43
N ASP A 410 -6.99 0.02 -29.61
CA ASP A 410 -5.96 0.81 -30.27
C ASP A 410 -5.80 2.20 -29.61
N MET A 411 -4.69 2.38 -28.90
CA MET A 411 -4.30 3.65 -28.28
C MET A 411 -3.86 4.71 -29.30
N ASN A 412 -3.63 4.37 -30.56
CA ASN A 412 -3.17 5.32 -31.58
C ASN A 412 -4.20 6.42 -31.84
N ILE A 413 -5.50 6.14 -31.76
CA ILE A 413 -6.55 7.14 -31.98
C ILE A 413 -6.49 8.22 -30.88
N PRO A 414 -6.54 7.88 -29.58
CA PRO A 414 -6.34 8.87 -28.52
C PRO A 414 -5.02 9.64 -28.63
N ILE A 415 -3.92 8.97 -28.96
CA ILE A 415 -2.60 9.61 -29.12
C ILE A 415 -2.60 10.61 -30.29
N ALA A 416 -3.19 10.23 -31.42
CA ALA A 416 -3.32 11.09 -32.59
C ALA A 416 -4.20 12.31 -32.30
N ASN A 417 -5.29 12.13 -31.55
CA ASN A 417 -6.17 13.23 -31.13
C ASN A 417 -5.43 14.22 -30.21
N LEU A 418 -4.67 13.74 -29.22
CA LEU A 418 -3.80 14.60 -28.39
C LEU A 418 -2.76 15.35 -29.23
N ALA A 419 -2.14 14.67 -30.20
CA ALA A 419 -1.18 15.30 -31.12
C ALA A 419 -1.84 16.37 -32.00
N SER A 420 -3.07 16.11 -32.48
CA SER A 420 -3.87 17.07 -33.26
C SER A 420 -4.21 18.31 -32.45
N MET A 421 -4.71 18.15 -31.22
CA MET A 421 -5.01 19.28 -30.31
C MET A 421 -3.76 20.14 -30.04
N LYS A 422 -2.62 19.49 -29.79
CA LYS A 422 -1.32 20.16 -29.61
C LYS A 422 -0.89 20.92 -30.88
N LEU A 423 -1.05 20.30 -32.06
CA LEU A 423 -0.71 20.93 -33.33
C LEU A 423 -1.58 22.15 -33.63
N GLN A 424 -2.88 22.08 -33.35
CA GLN A 424 -3.80 23.22 -33.48
C GLN A 424 -3.34 24.39 -32.60
N CYS A 425 -2.95 24.14 -31.35
CA CYS A 425 -2.41 25.16 -30.45
C CYS A 425 -1.06 25.73 -30.92
N LEU A 426 -0.18 24.89 -31.47
CA LEU A 426 1.07 25.36 -32.09
C LEU A 426 0.81 26.26 -33.31
N ASN A 427 -0.20 25.93 -34.11
CA ASN A 427 -0.62 26.76 -35.23
C ASN A 427 -1.21 28.09 -34.78
N LEU A 428 -1.96 28.13 -33.66
CA LEU A 428 -2.41 29.37 -33.04
C LEU A 428 -1.22 30.26 -32.65
N LYS A 429 -0.18 29.70 -32.00
CA LYS A 429 1.04 30.44 -31.66
C LYS A 429 1.77 30.97 -32.89
N LYS A 430 1.85 30.19 -33.98
CA LYS A 430 2.43 30.63 -35.26
C LYS A 430 1.62 31.77 -35.89
N LYS A 431 0.28 31.68 -35.88
CA LYS A 431 -0.61 32.74 -36.39
C LYS A 431 -0.42 34.02 -35.60
N LEU A 432 -0.36 33.94 -34.26
CA LEU A 432 -0.06 35.09 -33.40
C LEU A 432 1.29 35.74 -33.72
N PHE A 433 2.34 34.94 -33.92
CA PHE A 433 3.66 35.46 -34.29
C PHE A 433 3.63 36.24 -35.61
N ARG A 434 2.88 35.76 -36.62
CA ARG A 434 2.73 36.46 -37.91
C ARG A 434 1.98 37.78 -37.78
N LEU A 435 0.98 37.86 -36.90
CA LEU A 435 0.21 39.08 -36.66
C LEU A 435 1.05 40.22 -36.08
N ASN A 436 2.14 39.90 -35.37
CA ASN A 436 3.06 40.91 -34.83
C ASN A 436 3.82 41.69 -35.91
N SER A 437 3.86 41.18 -37.15
CA SER A 437 4.55 41.80 -38.29
C SER A 437 3.59 42.25 -39.39
N ASP A 438 2.28 42.30 -39.09
CA ASP A 438 1.25 42.67 -40.05
C ASP A 438 0.90 44.17 -39.96
N ASP A 439 0.78 44.84 -41.12
CA ASP A 439 0.49 46.27 -41.22
C ASP A 439 -0.85 46.67 -40.53
N ASN A 440 -1.79 45.72 -40.38
CA ASN A 440 -3.05 45.90 -39.64
C ASN A 440 -3.11 45.02 -38.38
N GLY A 441 -1.97 44.78 -37.74
CA GLY A 441 -1.80 43.85 -36.63
C GLY A 441 -2.80 44.01 -35.49
N LEU A 442 -3.08 45.24 -35.02
CA LEU A 442 -3.99 45.47 -33.89
C LEU A 442 -5.45 45.08 -34.18
N VAL A 443 -5.95 45.40 -35.38
CA VAL A 443 -7.33 45.04 -35.79
C VAL A 443 -7.44 43.52 -35.94
N LYS A 444 -6.46 42.90 -36.59
CA LYS A 444 -6.42 41.44 -36.78
C LYS A 444 -6.22 40.68 -35.46
N LEU A 445 -5.50 41.25 -34.48
CA LEU A 445 -5.37 40.71 -33.13
C LEU A 445 -6.72 40.72 -32.39
N GLY A 446 -7.51 41.79 -32.51
CA GLY A 446 -8.87 41.85 -31.97
C GLY A 446 -9.79 40.77 -32.55
N GLN A 447 -9.77 40.62 -33.88
CA GLN A 447 -10.51 39.55 -34.58
C GLN A 447 -10.06 38.16 -34.13
N PHE A 448 -8.75 37.93 -34.06
CA PHE A 448 -8.16 36.67 -33.61
C PHE A 448 -8.53 36.31 -32.16
N SER A 449 -8.63 37.31 -31.29
CA SER A 449 -9.08 37.13 -29.90
C SER A 449 -10.55 36.69 -29.81
N SER A 450 -11.39 37.16 -30.74
CA SER A 450 -12.83 36.86 -30.77
C SER A 450 -13.21 35.52 -31.41
N GLU A 451 -12.25 34.77 -31.99
CA GLU A 451 -12.53 33.46 -32.61
C GLU A 451 -13.10 32.48 -31.57
N PRO A 452 -14.22 31.77 -31.88
CA PRO A 452 -14.83 30.82 -30.95
C PRO A 452 -13.93 29.60 -30.73
N ARG A 453 -13.89 29.11 -29.50
CA ARG A 453 -13.06 27.97 -29.08
C ARG A 453 -13.66 27.28 -27.86
N ALA A 454 -13.34 26.00 -27.67
CA ALA A 454 -13.68 25.27 -26.45
C ALA A 454 -12.94 25.86 -25.23
N SER A 455 -13.53 25.75 -24.05
CA SER A 455 -12.84 26.06 -22.79
C SER A 455 -11.73 25.05 -22.52
N PHE A 456 -10.71 25.47 -21.77
CA PHE A 456 -9.63 24.57 -21.35
C PHE A 456 -10.18 23.39 -20.54
N ASP A 457 -11.19 23.63 -19.70
CA ASP A 457 -11.84 22.61 -18.89
C ASP A 457 -12.45 21.49 -19.76
N LEU A 458 -13.20 21.86 -20.81
CA LEU A 458 -13.78 20.90 -21.75
C LEU A 458 -12.70 20.15 -22.54
N VAL A 459 -11.61 20.83 -22.93
CA VAL A 459 -10.48 20.19 -23.59
C VAL A 459 -9.83 19.16 -22.66
N ALA A 460 -9.65 19.51 -21.38
CA ALA A 460 -9.06 18.63 -20.39
C ALA A 460 -9.93 17.40 -20.10
N GLU A 461 -11.23 17.61 -19.86
CA GLU A 461 -12.20 16.55 -19.66
C GLU A 461 -12.28 15.62 -20.88
N ASN A 462 -12.55 16.15 -22.07
CA ASN A 462 -12.72 15.34 -23.28
C ASN A 462 -11.46 14.51 -23.60
N SER A 463 -10.27 15.10 -23.47
CA SER A 463 -9.02 14.38 -23.72
C SER A 463 -8.70 13.33 -22.67
N ALA A 464 -9.08 13.54 -21.41
CA ALA A 464 -8.97 12.54 -20.36
C ALA A 464 -10.00 11.41 -20.50
N THR A 465 -11.26 11.72 -20.77
CA THR A 465 -12.34 10.75 -20.98
C THR A 465 -12.02 9.82 -22.14
N MET A 466 -11.57 10.37 -23.27
CA MET A 466 -11.14 9.57 -24.42
C MET A 466 -10.04 8.54 -24.08
N LEU A 467 -9.08 8.92 -23.22
CA LEU A 467 -8.05 7.99 -22.73
C LEU A 467 -8.63 6.97 -21.75
N THR A 468 -9.47 7.42 -20.83
CA THR A 468 -10.12 6.58 -19.83
C THR A 468 -10.96 5.50 -20.50
N ASP A 469 -11.72 5.85 -21.55
CA ASP A 469 -12.51 4.90 -22.34
C ASP A 469 -11.64 3.85 -23.04
N ALA A 470 -10.49 4.26 -23.60
CA ALA A 470 -9.56 3.33 -24.22
C ALA A 470 -8.93 2.38 -23.19
N LEU A 471 -8.60 2.89 -22.00
CA LEU A 471 -8.04 2.08 -20.91
C LEU A 471 -9.08 1.12 -20.34
N MET A 472 -10.34 1.54 -20.17
CA MET A 472 -11.44 0.66 -19.76
C MET A 472 -11.56 -0.56 -20.66
N ARG A 473 -11.46 -0.39 -21.99
CA ARG A 473 -11.50 -1.51 -22.95
C ARG A 473 -10.30 -2.45 -22.80
N ILE A 474 -9.10 -1.89 -22.63
CA ILE A 474 -7.87 -2.67 -22.48
C ILE A 474 -7.88 -3.46 -21.16
N GLU A 475 -8.27 -2.82 -20.06
CA GLU A 475 -8.36 -3.43 -18.74
C GLU A 475 -9.47 -4.48 -18.68
N PHE A 476 -10.63 -4.21 -19.29
CA PHE A 476 -11.69 -5.22 -19.43
C PHE A 476 -11.18 -6.46 -20.15
N TYR A 477 -10.46 -6.31 -21.26
CA TYR A 477 -9.85 -7.44 -21.96
C TYR A 477 -8.79 -8.15 -21.11
N GLN A 478 -7.98 -7.40 -20.34
CA GLN A 478 -7.00 -7.99 -19.44
C GLN A 478 -7.65 -8.94 -18.44
N ASP A 479 -8.77 -8.52 -17.86
CA ASP A 479 -9.50 -9.29 -16.85
C ASP A 479 -10.36 -10.41 -17.46
N ASN A 480 -10.77 -10.28 -18.74
CA ASN A 480 -11.76 -11.16 -19.38
C ASN A 480 -11.28 -11.79 -20.70
N SER A 481 -9.96 -11.92 -20.90
CA SER A 481 -9.38 -12.33 -22.20
C SER A 481 -9.93 -13.67 -22.73
N ALA A 482 -10.15 -14.66 -21.85
CA ALA A 482 -10.72 -15.95 -22.24
C ALA A 482 -12.15 -15.82 -22.81
N LEU A 483 -13.00 -15.05 -22.12
CA LEU A 483 -14.37 -14.75 -22.56
C LEU A 483 -14.37 -14.03 -23.90
N VAL A 484 -13.60 -12.93 -24.01
CA VAL A 484 -13.57 -12.10 -25.22
C VAL A 484 -13.11 -12.92 -26.43
N ASN A 485 -12.05 -13.72 -26.27
CA ASN A 485 -11.55 -14.57 -27.35
C ASN A 485 -12.55 -15.66 -27.74
N ALA A 486 -13.26 -16.26 -26.78
CA ALA A 486 -14.32 -17.23 -27.05
C ALA A 486 -15.49 -16.61 -27.82
N LEU A 487 -15.92 -15.39 -27.47
CA LEU A 487 -16.98 -14.67 -28.20
C LEU A 487 -16.56 -14.30 -29.63
N ILE A 488 -15.34 -13.81 -29.82
CA ILE A 488 -14.79 -13.54 -31.17
C ILE A 488 -14.75 -14.81 -32.00
N HIS A 489 -14.37 -15.95 -31.39
CA HIS A 489 -14.36 -17.23 -32.08
C HIS A 489 -15.78 -17.68 -32.46
N ALA A 490 -16.72 -17.62 -31.52
CA ALA A 490 -18.12 -17.95 -31.75
C ALA A 490 -18.71 -17.11 -32.89
N GLU A 491 -18.47 -15.80 -32.90
CA GLU A 491 -18.94 -14.90 -33.96
C GLU A 491 -18.44 -15.31 -35.35
N LYS A 492 -17.15 -15.67 -35.47
CA LYS A 492 -16.55 -16.10 -36.73
C LYS A 492 -17.11 -17.43 -37.21
N GLU A 493 -17.22 -18.41 -36.32
CA GLU A 493 -17.77 -19.72 -36.65
C GLU A 493 -19.24 -19.62 -37.06
N TRP A 494 -20.04 -18.86 -36.31
CA TRP A 494 -21.44 -18.61 -36.63
C TRP A 494 -21.60 -17.87 -37.96
N THR A 495 -20.80 -16.84 -38.23
CA THR A 495 -20.80 -16.15 -39.53
C THR A 495 -20.47 -17.10 -40.68
N LYS A 496 -19.47 -17.96 -40.50
CA LYS A 496 -19.04 -18.92 -41.52
C LYS A 496 -20.12 -19.96 -41.77
N ASP A 497 -20.69 -20.51 -40.70
CA ASP A 497 -21.79 -21.46 -40.72
C ASP A 497 -23.03 -20.89 -41.43
N PHE A 498 -23.42 -19.66 -41.06
CA PHE A 498 -24.56 -18.98 -41.68
C PHE A 498 -24.35 -18.67 -43.17
N LYS A 499 -23.11 -18.50 -43.63
CA LYS A 499 -22.82 -18.43 -45.08
C LYS A 499 -22.86 -19.80 -45.75
N ALA A 500 -22.42 -20.84 -45.06
CA ALA A 500 -22.43 -22.21 -45.56
C ALA A 500 -23.87 -22.70 -45.81
N ILE A 501 -24.85 -22.26 -45.01
CA ILE A 501 -26.24 -22.68 -45.19
C ILE A 501 -26.82 -22.26 -46.55
N LYS A 502 -26.47 -21.06 -47.03
CA LYS A 502 -26.95 -20.52 -48.31
C LYS A 502 -26.20 -21.08 -49.52
N SER A 503 -25.15 -21.87 -49.29
CA SER A 503 -24.29 -22.43 -50.33
C SER A 503 -24.20 -23.94 -50.20
N VAL A 504 -23.23 -24.44 -49.42
CA VAL A 504 -22.93 -25.86 -49.27
C VAL A 504 -24.14 -26.66 -48.78
N SER A 505 -24.83 -26.19 -47.74
CA SER A 505 -25.94 -26.96 -47.16
C SER A 505 -27.17 -26.96 -48.06
N LYS A 506 -27.40 -25.89 -48.84
CA LYS A 506 -28.43 -25.85 -49.87
C LYS A 506 -28.18 -26.90 -50.95
N GLU A 507 -26.95 -26.97 -51.46
CA GLU A 507 -26.60 -27.97 -52.48
C GLU A 507 -26.67 -29.40 -51.93
N LYS A 508 -26.29 -29.61 -50.65
CA LYS A 508 -26.43 -30.90 -49.99
C LYS A 508 -27.90 -31.34 -49.94
N LEU A 509 -28.80 -30.49 -49.45
CA LEU A 509 -30.24 -30.77 -49.40
C LEU A 509 -30.79 -31.07 -50.80
N LYS A 510 -30.41 -30.26 -51.80
CA LYS A 510 -30.83 -30.46 -53.18
C LYS A 510 -30.42 -31.85 -53.69
N LEU A 511 -29.16 -32.24 -53.55
CA LEU A 511 -28.67 -33.54 -54.02
C LEU A 511 -29.40 -34.70 -53.33
N GLU A 512 -29.53 -34.64 -52.00
CA GLU A 512 -30.22 -35.68 -51.21
C GLU A 512 -31.72 -35.81 -51.55
N CYS A 513 -32.36 -34.71 -51.98
CA CYS A 513 -33.73 -34.71 -52.45
C CYS A 513 -33.87 -35.24 -53.88
N GLU A 514 -33.00 -34.80 -54.79
CA GLU A 514 -33.01 -35.22 -56.20
C GLU A 514 -32.70 -36.72 -56.36
N GLU A 515 -31.84 -37.30 -55.50
CA GLU A 515 -31.56 -38.74 -55.46
C GLU A 515 -32.81 -39.60 -55.14
N ASP A 516 -33.82 -39.01 -54.50
CA ASP A 516 -35.05 -39.67 -54.08
C ASP A 516 -36.29 -39.16 -54.86
N ASP A 517 -36.08 -38.58 -56.04
CA ASP A 517 -37.13 -38.05 -56.92
C ASP A 517 -38.02 -36.96 -56.26
N ILE A 518 -37.52 -36.26 -55.24
CA ILE A 518 -38.22 -35.12 -54.62
C ILE A 518 -38.06 -33.89 -55.51
N ASN A 519 -39.17 -33.31 -55.95
CA ASN A 519 -39.17 -32.21 -56.91
C ASN A 519 -38.57 -30.89 -56.37
N GLU A 520 -38.10 -30.03 -57.29
CA GLU A 520 -37.47 -28.75 -56.97
C GLU A 520 -38.36 -27.80 -56.17
N THR A 521 -39.65 -27.77 -56.48
CA THR A 521 -40.60 -26.91 -55.78
C THR A 521 -40.67 -27.27 -54.30
N LEU A 522 -40.70 -28.56 -53.98
CA LEU A 522 -40.86 -29.06 -52.63
C LEU A 522 -39.59 -28.88 -51.79
N TRP A 523 -38.42 -29.29 -52.28
CA TRP A 523 -37.19 -29.12 -51.51
C TRP A 523 -36.82 -27.63 -51.37
N SER A 524 -37.19 -26.78 -52.34
CA SER A 524 -37.03 -25.32 -52.23
C SER A 524 -37.92 -24.72 -51.14
N THR A 525 -39.15 -25.24 -50.96
CA THR A 525 -40.01 -24.85 -49.83
C THR A 525 -39.37 -25.25 -48.51
N TRP A 526 -38.86 -26.49 -48.38
CA TRP A 526 -38.18 -26.93 -47.16
C TRP A 526 -36.95 -26.09 -46.85
N PHE A 527 -36.16 -25.75 -47.87
CA PHE A 527 -35.00 -24.86 -47.71
C PHE A 527 -35.42 -23.45 -47.24
N THR A 528 -36.55 -22.94 -47.73
CA THR A 528 -37.08 -21.64 -47.31
C THR A 528 -37.54 -21.66 -45.85
N GLU A 529 -38.24 -22.72 -45.43
CA GLU A 529 -38.63 -22.92 -44.03
C GLU A 529 -37.38 -23.00 -43.14
N TRP A 530 -36.41 -23.84 -43.54
CA TRP A 530 -35.16 -24.04 -42.82
C TRP A 530 -34.40 -22.73 -42.63
N THR A 531 -34.18 -21.99 -43.72
CA THR A 531 -33.45 -20.71 -43.65
C THR A 531 -34.20 -19.64 -42.87
N THR A 532 -35.55 -19.66 -42.85
CA THR A 532 -36.36 -18.76 -42.00
C THR A 532 -36.14 -19.05 -40.52
N LYS A 533 -36.18 -20.33 -40.11
CA LYS A 533 -35.90 -20.72 -38.72
C LYS A 533 -34.44 -20.42 -38.34
N ARG A 534 -33.49 -20.71 -39.22
CA ARG A 534 -32.07 -20.42 -39.00
C ARG A 534 -31.78 -18.93 -38.91
N TRP A 535 -32.50 -18.09 -39.65
CA TRP A 535 -32.39 -16.64 -39.54
C TRP A 535 -32.79 -16.11 -38.15
N LEU A 536 -33.86 -16.63 -37.54
CA LEU A 536 -34.23 -16.21 -36.18
C LEU A 536 -33.22 -16.70 -35.13
N ILE A 537 -32.72 -17.94 -35.27
CA ILE A 537 -31.66 -18.47 -34.41
C ILE A 537 -30.39 -17.60 -34.52
N GLU A 538 -30.05 -17.14 -35.73
CA GLU A 538 -28.92 -16.24 -35.97
C GLU A 538 -29.08 -14.88 -35.26
N GLN A 539 -30.31 -14.34 -35.23
CA GLN A 539 -30.60 -13.10 -34.50
C GLN A 539 -30.42 -13.26 -32.99
N CYS A 540 -30.68 -14.44 -32.43
CA CYS A 540 -30.54 -14.71 -30.99
C CYS A 540 -29.09 -14.67 -30.49
N LEU A 541 -28.09 -14.78 -31.39
CA LEU A 541 -26.68 -14.67 -31.03
C LEU A 541 -26.27 -13.23 -30.64
N GLN A 542 -26.85 -12.22 -31.30
CA GLN A 542 -26.45 -10.83 -31.11
C GLN A 542 -26.60 -10.36 -29.65
N PRO A 543 -27.75 -10.55 -28.98
CA PRO A 543 -27.92 -10.13 -27.59
C PRO A 543 -26.96 -10.84 -26.61
N LEU A 544 -26.57 -12.09 -26.90
CA LEU A 544 -25.60 -12.82 -26.07
C LEU A 544 -24.20 -12.20 -26.18
N ILE A 545 -23.77 -11.88 -27.40
CA ILE A 545 -22.48 -11.20 -27.64
C ILE A 545 -22.46 -9.85 -26.93
N GLU A 546 -23.54 -9.07 -27.03
CA GLU A 546 -23.67 -7.77 -26.38
C GLU A 546 -23.53 -7.88 -24.87
N LYS A 547 -24.28 -8.78 -24.24
CA LYS A 547 -24.21 -9.03 -22.80
C LYS A 547 -22.82 -9.46 -22.34
N GLY A 548 -22.18 -10.36 -23.08
CA GLY A 548 -20.84 -10.85 -22.74
C GLY A 548 -19.77 -9.75 -22.82
N ILE A 549 -19.82 -8.90 -23.85
CA ILE A 549 -18.87 -7.78 -24.02
C ILE A 549 -19.13 -6.65 -23.02
N GLU A 550 -20.37 -6.46 -22.59
CA GLU A 550 -20.72 -5.51 -21.51
C GLU A 550 -20.30 -5.98 -20.12
N GLY A 551 -19.75 -7.19 -20.00
CA GLY A 551 -19.33 -7.77 -18.72
C GLY A 551 -20.48 -8.32 -17.88
N ALA A 552 -21.68 -8.46 -18.46
CA ALA A 552 -22.73 -9.24 -17.82
C ALA A 552 -22.38 -10.73 -17.88
N PHE A 553 -22.86 -11.50 -16.90
CA PHE A 553 -22.73 -12.97 -16.90
C PHE A 553 -21.30 -13.53 -16.74
N VAL A 554 -20.38 -12.73 -16.19
CA VAL A 554 -18.96 -13.09 -15.98
C VAL A 554 -18.74 -13.92 -14.71
N GLU A 555 -19.43 -13.63 -13.60
CA GLU A 555 -19.21 -14.25 -12.28
C GLU A 555 -20.49 -14.91 -11.76
N HIS A 556 -20.77 -16.14 -12.22
CA HIS A 556 -22.01 -16.84 -11.86
C HIS A 556 -21.81 -18.15 -11.10
N ASN A 557 -20.59 -18.71 -11.08
CA ASN A 557 -20.30 -19.88 -10.27
C ASN A 557 -18.79 -20.02 -9.99
N VAL A 558 -18.41 -20.21 -8.72
CA VAL A 558 -17.00 -20.42 -8.31
C VAL A 558 -16.48 -21.78 -8.78
N GLU A 559 -17.37 -22.75 -9.01
CA GLU A 559 -17.02 -24.12 -9.42
C GLU A 559 -16.99 -24.33 -10.93
N ILE A 560 -17.70 -23.49 -11.71
CA ILE A 560 -17.73 -23.56 -13.18
C ILE A 560 -16.96 -22.37 -13.72
N PRO A 561 -15.71 -22.55 -14.19
CA PRO A 561 -14.87 -21.46 -14.66
C PRO A 561 -15.34 -20.88 -16.02
N THR A 562 -16.29 -21.54 -16.69
CA THR A 562 -16.83 -21.08 -17.97
C THR A 562 -17.86 -19.97 -17.74
N PRO A 563 -17.67 -18.77 -18.32
CA PRO A 563 -18.64 -17.68 -18.23
C PRO A 563 -20.01 -18.10 -18.77
N LEU A 564 -21.08 -17.64 -18.13
CA LEU A 564 -22.43 -18.08 -18.45
C LEU A 564 -22.85 -17.76 -19.90
N VAL A 565 -22.39 -16.64 -20.47
CA VAL A 565 -22.64 -16.34 -21.90
C VAL A 565 -22.13 -17.44 -22.83
N ILE A 566 -20.98 -18.04 -22.53
CA ILE A 566 -20.41 -19.10 -23.36
C ILE A 566 -21.29 -20.34 -23.30
N ASN A 567 -21.78 -20.72 -22.12
CA ASN A 567 -22.73 -21.82 -21.96
C ASN A 567 -24.03 -21.57 -22.75
N LEU A 568 -24.52 -20.34 -22.77
CA LEU A 568 -25.72 -19.97 -23.55
C LEU A 568 -25.47 -20.03 -25.06
N VAL A 569 -24.30 -19.60 -25.53
CA VAL A 569 -23.88 -19.73 -26.94
C VAL A 569 -23.78 -21.20 -27.32
N GLU A 570 -23.24 -22.07 -26.47
CA GLU A 570 -23.16 -23.52 -26.70
C GLU A 570 -24.55 -24.18 -26.72
N LEU A 571 -25.44 -23.78 -25.81
CA LEU A 571 -26.83 -24.24 -25.80
C LEU A 571 -27.55 -23.86 -27.10
N LEU A 572 -27.41 -22.60 -27.54
CA LEU A 572 -27.97 -22.12 -28.80
C LEU A 572 -27.34 -22.83 -30.01
N THR A 573 -26.04 -23.09 -29.99
CA THR A 573 -25.33 -23.86 -31.03
C THR A 573 -25.86 -25.28 -31.13
N THR A 574 -26.14 -25.92 -29.98
CA THR A 574 -26.73 -27.26 -29.95
C THR A 574 -28.12 -27.27 -30.56
N TYR A 575 -28.96 -26.30 -30.22
CA TYR A 575 -30.30 -26.17 -30.78
C TYR A 575 -30.27 -25.93 -32.30
N ARG A 576 -29.41 -25.01 -32.74
CA ARG A 576 -29.15 -24.72 -34.15
C ARG A 576 -28.81 -25.99 -34.94
N ASN A 577 -27.84 -26.77 -34.46
CA ASN A 577 -27.40 -27.98 -35.13
C ASN A 577 -28.51 -29.02 -35.21
N LYS A 578 -29.35 -29.18 -34.17
CA LYS A 578 -30.52 -30.07 -34.22
C LYS A 578 -31.53 -29.66 -35.29
N VAL A 579 -31.76 -28.36 -35.48
CA VAL A 579 -32.60 -27.84 -36.56
C VAL A 579 -31.97 -28.14 -37.92
N ASP A 580 -30.66 -27.93 -38.08
CA ASP A 580 -29.94 -28.24 -39.32
C ASP A 580 -29.99 -29.74 -39.66
N ASP A 581 -29.73 -30.60 -38.66
CA ASP A 581 -29.78 -32.06 -38.79
C ASP A 581 -31.19 -32.51 -39.19
N PHE A 582 -32.25 -31.97 -38.57
CA PHE A 582 -33.64 -32.30 -38.93
C PHE A 582 -33.92 -32.09 -40.43
N TYR A 583 -33.49 -30.98 -41.02
CA TYR A 583 -33.73 -30.72 -42.45
C TYR A 583 -32.85 -31.58 -43.37
N LEU A 584 -31.65 -31.94 -42.92
CA LEU A 584 -30.72 -32.77 -43.70
C LEU A 584 -30.95 -34.28 -43.55
N SER A 585 -31.65 -34.75 -42.50
CA SER A 585 -31.94 -36.17 -42.30
C SER A 585 -33.43 -36.48 -42.18
N ASP A 586 -34.08 -35.90 -41.19
CA ASP A 586 -35.38 -36.40 -40.71
C ASP A 586 -36.55 -35.94 -41.58
N ARG A 587 -36.46 -34.73 -42.15
CA ARG A 587 -37.50 -34.11 -42.97
C ARG A 587 -37.91 -35.00 -44.15
N LYS A 588 -36.93 -35.65 -44.77
CA LYS A 588 -37.10 -36.56 -45.89
C LYS A 588 -37.87 -37.83 -45.49
N SER A 589 -37.53 -38.44 -44.35
CA SER A 589 -38.27 -39.61 -43.84
C SER A 589 -39.72 -39.29 -43.50
N ILE A 590 -40.00 -38.09 -42.99
CA ILE A 590 -41.36 -37.61 -42.75
C ILE A 590 -42.13 -37.48 -44.07
N HIS A 591 -41.51 -36.89 -45.10
CA HIS A 591 -42.13 -36.79 -46.42
C HIS A 591 -42.51 -38.16 -47.01
N GLN A 592 -41.58 -39.11 -47.01
CA GLN A 592 -41.81 -40.46 -47.52
C GLN A 592 -42.99 -41.19 -46.85
N LYS A 593 -43.26 -40.88 -45.57
CA LYS A 593 -44.38 -41.44 -44.81
C LYS A 593 -45.76 -40.96 -45.32
N PHE A 594 -45.85 -39.72 -45.83
CA PHE A 594 -47.13 -39.07 -46.14
C PHE A 594 -47.34 -38.73 -47.62
N ALA A 595 -46.30 -38.80 -48.47
CA ALA A 595 -46.34 -38.38 -49.87
C ALA A 595 -47.46 -39.01 -50.73
N PHE A 596 -47.95 -40.20 -50.37
CA PHE A 596 -48.98 -40.95 -51.10
C PHE A 596 -50.32 -41.07 -50.36
N GLN A 597 -50.52 -40.28 -49.30
CA GLN A 597 -51.75 -40.29 -48.51
C GLN A 597 -52.65 -39.10 -48.89
N ASP A 598 -53.98 -39.30 -48.87
CA ASP A 598 -54.92 -38.20 -49.07
C ASP A 598 -54.84 -37.19 -47.92
N GLY A 599 -54.63 -35.91 -48.27
CA GLY A 599 -54.30 -34.87 -47.30
C GLY A 599 -52.87 -34.96 -46.72
N GLY A 600 -52.00 -35.75 -47.34
CA GLY A 600 -50.62 -36.01 -46.90
C GLY A 600 -49.77 -34.76 -46.70
N GLU A 601 -49.91 -33.73 -47.55
CA GLU A 601 -49.16 -32.46 -47.42
C GLU A 601 -49.39 -31.78 -46.06
N LEU A 602 -50.64 -31.79 -45.58
CA LEU A 602 -51.01 -31.22 -44.28
C LEU A 602 -50.47 -32.06 -43.14
N GLN A 603 -50.61 -33.39 -43.22
CA GLN A 603 -50.10 -34.30 -42.19
C GLN A 603 -48.58 -34.25 -42.08
N GLU A 604 -47.89 -34.15 -43.21
CA GLU A 604 -46.45 -33.98 -43.30
C GLU A 604 -46.00 -32.70 -42.59
N LYS A 605 -46.66 -31.56 -42.86
CA LYS A 605 -46.33 -30.28 -42.22
C LYS A 605 -46.50 -30.35 -40.70
N PHE A 606 -47.61 -30.91 -40.21
CA PHE A 606 -47.81 -31.04 -38.76
C PHE A 606 -46.87 -32.04 -38.10
N GLU A 607 -46.41 -33.08 -38.79
CA GLU A 607 -45.37 -33.98 -38.28
C GLU A 607 -44.02 -33.27 -38.21
N ALA A 608 -43.66 -32.54 -39.26
CA ALA A 608 -42.43 -31.77 -39.29
C ALA A 608 -42.37 -30.73 -38.15
N GLU A 609 -43.41 -29.91 -37.98
CA GLU A 609 -43.44 -28.93 -36.88
C GLU A 609 -43.52 -29.58 -35.49
N SER A 610 -44.10 -30.77 -35.37
CA SER A 610 -44.12 -31.51 -34.10
C SER A 610 -42.74 -32.05 -33.72
N GLU A 611 -41.96 -32.58 -34.68
CA GLU A 611 -40.59 -33.05 -34.42
C GLU A 611 -39.66 -31.87 -34.10
N LEU A 612 -39.75 -30.77 -34.85
CA LEU A 612 -39.01 -29.55 -34.57
C LEU A 612 -39.32 -28.99 -33.17
N TYR A 613 -40.59 -29.01 -32.76
CA TYR A 613 -41.00 -28.54 -31.42
C TYR A 613 -40.35 -29.34 -30.29
N LYS A 614 -40.08 -30.64 -30.47
CA LYS A 614 -39.36 -31.44 -29.45
C LYS A 614 -37.98 -30.86 -29.18
N HIS A 615 -37.27 -30.42 -30.20
CA HIS A 615 -35.97 -29.77 -30.04
C HIS A 615 -36.09 -28.41 -29.34
N THR A 616 -37.17 -27.67 -29.57
CA THR A 616 -37.47 -26.41 -28.85
C THR A 616 -37.70 -26.66 -27.36
N ILE A 617 -38.48 -27.70 -26.99
CA ILE A 617 -38.70 -28.11 -25.59
C ILE A 617 -37.40 -28.53 -24.91
N GLU A 618 -36.55 -29.30 -25.60
CA GLU A 618 -35.24 -29.70 -25.07
C GLU A 618 -34.33 -28.50 -24.81
N PHE A 619 -34.34 -27.51 -25.71
CA PHE A 619 -33.63 -26.23 -25.52
C PHE A 619 -34.18 -25.47 -24.32
N GLN A 620 -35.50 -25.29 -24.25
CA GLN A 620 -36.17 -24.59 -23.14
C GLN A 620 -35.87 -25.24 -21.80
N THR A 621 -35.94 -26.56 -21.71
CA THR A 621 -35.68 -27.30 -20.47
C THR A 621 -34.29 -27.00 -19.93
N LYS A 622 -33.27 -27.08 -20.80
CA LYS A 622 -31.89 -26.74 -20.44
C LYS A 622 -31.71 -25.26 -20.10
N LEU A 623 -32.40 -24.37 -20.82
CA LEU A 623 -32.38 -22.94 -20.52
C LEU A 623 -32.99 -22.68 -19.13
N HIS A 624 -34.10 -23.34 -18.78
CA HIS A 624 -34.73 -23.20 -17.47
C HIS A 624 -33.81 -23.67 -16.35
N ASP A 625 -33.10 -24.79 -16.52
CA ASP A 625 -32.11 -25.26 -15.54
C ASP A 625 -31.06 -24.19 -15.26
N ILE A 626 -30.59 -23.48 -16.30
CA ILE A 626 -29.67 -22.35 -16.17
C ILE A 626 -30.34 -21.20 -15.42
N VAL A 627 -31.53 -20.79 -15.86
CA VAL A 627 -32.24 -19.63 -15.33
C VAL A 627 -32.57 -19.79 -13.84
N PHE A 628 -33.07 -20.96 -13.42
CA PHE A 628 -33.37 -21.21 -12.02
C PHE A 628 -32.12 -21.37 -11.15
N GLY A 629 -30.95 -21.58 -11.76
CA GLY A 629 -29.66 -21.53 -11.09
C GLY A 629 -29.14 -20.11 -10.81
N LEU A 630 -29.76 -19.06 -11.37
CA LEU A 630 -29.29 -17.68 -11.20
C LEU A 630 -29.89 -17.00 -9.97
N GLU A 631 -29.04 -16.30 -9.23
CA GLU A 631 -29.47 -15.55 -8.04
C GLU A 631 -30.30 -14.31 -8.42
N LYS A 632 -29.83 -13.51 -9.39
CA LYS A 632 -30.43 -12.21 -9.73
C LYS A 632 -31.70 -12.36 -10.57
N VAL A 633 -32.77 -11.69 -10.13
CA VAL A 633 -34.09 -11.74 -10.79
C VAL A 633 -34.04 -11.07 -12.16
N GLU A 634 -33.29 -9.98 -12.31
CA GLU A 634 -33.16 -9.23 -13.56
C GLU A 634 -32.50 -10.07 -14.66
N GLU A 635 -31.50 -10.87 -14.28
CA GLU A 635 -30.81 -11.80 -15.17
C GLU A 635 -31.72 -12.96 -15.59
N ARG A 636 -32.52 -13.48 -14.66
CA ARG A 636 -33.57 -14.49 -14.95
C ARG A 636 -34.61 -13.96 -15.93
N LEU A 637 -35.17 -12.78 -15.66
CA LEU A 637 -36.16 -12.11 -16.51
C LEU A 637 -35.63 -11.91 -17.94
N TRP A 638 -34.39 -11.47 -18.07
CA TRP A 638 -33.77 -11.23 -19.35
C TRP A 638 -33.62 -12.53 -20.17
N LEU A 639 -33.15 -13.61 -19.54
CA LEU A 639 -32.97 -14.90 -20.22
C LEU A 639 -34.30 -15.55 -20.63
N PHE A 640 -35.35 -15.40 -19.84
CA PHE A 640 -36.69 -15.84 -20.23
C PHE A 640 -37.14 -15.10 -21.51
N SER A 641 -37.10 -13.77 -21.50
CA SER A 641 -37.50 -12.97 -22.66
C SER A 641 -36.65 -13.26 -23.90
N TRP A 642 -35.35 -13.54 -23.72
CA TRP A 642 -34.46 -13.92 -24.81
C TRP A 642 -34.84 -15.30 -25.39
N GLY A 643 -35.10 -16.29 -24.54
CA GLY A 643 -35.46 -17.65 -24.94
C GLY A 643 -36.85 -17.74 -25.60
N ASP A 644 -37.83 -16.98 -25.12
CA ASP A 644 -39.23 -16.99 -25.58
C ASP A 644 -39.34 -16.74 -27.09
N THR A 645 -38.44 -15.94 -27.66
CA THR A 645 -38.40 -15.66 -29.12
C THR A 645 -38.32 -16.95 -29.95
N LEU A 646 -37.61 -17.98 -29.47
CA LEU A 646 -37.48 -19.26 -30.16
C LEU A 646 -38.69 -20.18 -29.97
N VAL A 647 -39.43 -19.97 -28.88
CA VAL A 647 -40.63 -20.73 -28.50
C VAL A 647 -41.81 -20.24 -29.30
N ASP A 648 -41.99 -18.92 -29.33
CA ASP A 648 -43.03 -18.24 -30.08
C ASP A 648 -42.94 -18.59 -31.57
N MET A 649 -41.72 -18.72 -32.11
CA MET A 649 -41.50 -19.16 -33.49
C MET A 649 -42.19 -20.49 -33.81
N ALA A 650 -42.11 -21.49 -32.93
CA ALA A 650 -42.70 -22.80 -33.19
C ALA A 650 -44.23 -22.71 -33.28
N ILE A 651 -44.84 -21.87 -32.43
CA ILE A 651 -46.29 -21.62 -32.41
C ILE A 651 -46.72 -20.78 -33.61
N ASP A 652 -46.01 -19.69 -33.89
CA ASP A 652 -46.30 -18.78 -34.99
C ASP A 652 -46.17 -19.48 -36.35
N THR A 653 -45.21 -20.40 -36.52
CA THR A 653 -45.08 -21.19 -37.76
C THR A 653 -46.36 -22.01 -38.04
N VAL A 654 -46.94 -22.62 -37.01
CA VAL A 654 -48.19 -23.39 -37.14
C VAL A 654 -49.37 -22.46 -37.42
N LEU A 655 -49.48 -21.35 -36.67
CA LEU A 655 -50.56 -20.37 -36.84
C LEU A 655 -50.56 -19.72 -38.24
N ASP A 656 -49.40 -19.32 -38.75
CA ASP A 656 -49.25 -18.72 -40.07
C ASP A 656 -49.61 -19.73 -41.16
N PHE A 657 -49.19 -20.99 -41.04
CA PHE A 657 -49.54 -22.03 -41.99
C PHE A 657 -51.07 -22.27 -42.08
N ILE A 658 -51.77 -22.26 -40.94
CA ILE A 658 -53.23 -22.38 -40.91
C ILE A 658 -53.89 -21.21 -41.66
N ARG A 659 -53.39 -20.00 -41.41
CA ARG A 659 -53.92 -18.77 -42.01
C ARG A 659 -53.70 -18.74 -43.52
N ASP A 660 -52.50 -19.08 -43.98
CA ASP A 660 -52.09 -18.99 -45.38
C ASP A 660 -52.79 -20.02 -46.28
N LYS A 661 -53.17 -21.18 -45.73
CA LYS A 661 -53.88 -22.23 -46.46
C LYS A 661 -55.42 -22.08 -46.39
N GLU A 662 -55.93 -21.00 -45.80
CA GLU A 662 -57.36 -20.75 -45.57
C GLU A 662 -58.09 -22.02 -45.08
N LEU A 663 -57.51 -22.68 -44.07
CA LEU A 663 -58.04 -23.95 -43.55
C LEU A 663 -59.30 -23.69 -42.70
N ASP A 664 -60.39 -23.30 -43.37
CA ASP A 664 -61.74 -23.11 -42.80
C ASP A 664 -62.26 -24.37 -42.06
N SER A 665 -61.61 -25.51 -42.28
CA SER A 665 -61.88 -26.78 -41.61
C SER A 665 -61.40 -26.85 -40.17
N ILE A 666 -60.40 -26.05 -39.78
CA ILE A 666 -59.90 -26.01 -38.40
C ILE A 666 -60.74 -25.03 -37.60
N SER A 667 -61.21 -25.46 -36.44
CA SER A 667 -62.10 -24.60 -35.64
C SER A 667 -61.39 -23.32 -35.16
N GLN A 668 -62.09 -22.17 -35.24
CA GLN A 668 -61.62 -20.90 -34.67
C GLN A 668 -61.31 -21.02 -33.16
N ALA A 669 -61.94 -21.98 -32.47
CA ALA A 669 -61.62 -22.33 -31.10
C ALA A 669 -60.18 -22.87 -30.96
N VAL A 670 -59.75 -23.80 -31.83
CA VAL A 670 -58.39 -24.35 -31.82
C VAL A 670 -57.33 -23.28 -32.17
N ILE A 671 -57.65 -22.37 -33.10
CA ILE A 671 -56.79 -21.21 -33.41
C ILE A 671 -56.70 -20.25 -32.22
N GLY A 672 -57.83 -20.01 -31.55
CA GLY A 672 -57.89 -19.23 -30.32
C GLY A 672 -57.06 -19.85 -29.20
N ASP A 673 -57.11 -21.18 -29.04
CA ASP A 673 -56.34 -21.92 -28.05
C ASP A 673 -54.82 -21.80 -28.31
N PHE A 674 -54.36 -21.89 -29.57
CA PHE A 674 -52.94 -21.66 -29.92
C PHE A 674 -52.51 -20.21 -29.68
N THR A 675 -53.38 -19.24 -30.00
CA THR A 675 -53.11 -17.82 -29.76
C THR A 675 -53.03 -17.53 -28.26
N GLN A 676 -53.88 -18.17 -27.46
CA GLN A 676 -53.85 -18.07 -26.01
C GLN A 676 -52.60 -18.75 -25.44
N LEU A 677 -52.19 -19.88 -26.00
CA LEU A 677 -50.94 -20.56 -25.65
C LEU A 677 -49.76 -19.59 -25.87
N ARG A 678 -49.63 -18.95 -27.05
CA ARG A 678 -48.63 -17.90 -27.30
C ARG A 678 -48.63 -16.75 -26.27
N LEU A 679 -49.79 -16.37 -25.73
CA LEU A 679 -49.92 -15.21 -24.83
C LEU A 679 -49.62 -15.51 -23.34
N GLN A 680 -49.42 -16.77 -22.92
CA GLN A 680 -49.15 -17.02 -21.49
C GLN A 680 -47.71 -16.68 -21.14
N ASN A 681 -47.53 -15.76 -20.19
CA ASN A 681 -46.24 -15.20 -19.84
C ASN A 681 -45.58 -15.96 -18.67
N TYR A 682 -44.47 -16.64 -18.96
CA TYR A 682 -43.70 -17.43 -17.99
C TYR A 682 -43.04 -16.59 -16.88
N SER A 683 -42.89 -15.27 -17.10
CA SER A 683 -42.25 -14.36 -16.14
C SER A 683 -42.96 -14.28 -14.78
N THR A 684 -44.25 -14.66 -14.73
CA THR A 684 -45.04 -14.70 -13.49
C THR A 684 -44.57 -15.76 -12.50
N PHE A 685 -43.75 -16.74 -12.92
CA PHE A 685 -43.31 -17.89 -12.11
C PHE A 685 -41.79 -17.91 -11.84
N ILE A 686 -41.11 -16.78 -12.01
CA ILE A 686 -39.63 -16.68 -11.93
C ILE A 686 -39.03 -17.15 -10.60
N ASN A 687 -39.81 -17.15 -9.52
CA ASN A 687 -39.37 -17.59 -8.19
C ASN A 687 -39.86 -18.98 -7.79
N ASP A 688 -40.67 -19.64 -8.62
CA ASP A 688 -41.22 -20.97 -8.34
C ASP A 688 -40.90 -21.93 -9.49
N ALA A 689 -39.71 -22.50 -9.44
CA ALA A 689 -39.22 -23.47 -10.43
C ALA A 689 -40.18 -24.65 -10.59
N LYS A 690 -40.89 -25.04 -9.52
CA LYS A 690 -41.85 -26.15 -9.57
C LYS A 690 -43.12 -25.73 -10.31
N ALA A 691 -43.72 -24.60 -9.96
CA ALA A 691 -44.89 -24.07 -10.67
C ALA A 691 -44.59 -23.80 -12.14
N HIS A 692 -43.39 -23.31 -12.45
CA HIS A 692 -42.94 -23.11 -13.82
C HIS A 692 -42.77 -24.43 -14.58
N ALA A 693 -42.13 -25.44 -13.99
CA ALA A 693 -41.98 -26.76 -14.60
C ALA A 693 -43.34 -27.44 -14.84
N GLU A 694 -44.28 -27.32 -13.89
CA GLU A 694 -45.64 -27.80 -14.03
C GLU A 694 -46.38 -27.09 -15.17
N MET A 695 -46.21 -25.77 -15.31
CA MET A 695 -46.79 -24.99 -16.40
C MET A 695 -46.18 -25.34 -17.76
N SER A 696 -44.86 -25.51 -17.85
CA SER A 696 -44.17 -25.93 -19.08
C SER A 696 -44.61 -27.34 -19.51
N ALA A 697 -44.74 -28.29 -18.56
CA ALA A 697 -45.28 -29.62 -18.86
C ALA A 697 -46.76 -29.60 -19.26
N LYS A 698 -47.54 -28.66 -18.72
CA LYS A 698 -48.93 -28.42 -19.13
C LYS A 698 -48.98 -27.89 -20.56
N TRP A 699 -48.11 -26.95 -20.90
CA TRP A 699 -47.98 -26.38 -22.25
C TRP A 699 -47.60 -27.43 -23.29
N ASP A 700 -46.60 -28.27 -23.01
CA ASP A 700 -46.22 -29.34 -23.93
C ASP A 700 -47.41 -30.30 -24.20
N LYS A 701 -48.16 -30.67 -23.15
CA LYS A 701 -49.39 -31.46 -23.29
C LYS A 701 -50.47 -30.73 -24.09
N GLU A 702 -50.67 -29.44 -23.85
CA GLU A 702 -51.66 -28.61 -24.56
C GLU A 702 -51.28 -28.47 -26.04
N TYR A 703 -50.03 -28.17 -26.36
CA TYR A 703 -49.51 -28.12 -27.72
C TYR A 703 -49.72 -29.44 -28.46
N ASN A 704 -49.27 -30.57 -27.88
CA ASN A 704 -49.43 -31.88 -28.48
C ASN A 704 -50.91 -32.26 -28.65
N SER A 705 -51.76 -31.91 -27.67
CA SER A 705 -53.20 -32.14 -27.76
C SER A 705 -53.84 -31.31 -28.87
N LEU A 706 -53.41 -30.05 -29.06
CA LEU A 706 -53.93 -29.18 -30.11
C LEU A 706 -53.47 -29.67 -31.48
N MET A 707 -52.20 -30.03 -31.63
CA MET A 707 -51.66 -30.66 -32.84
C MET A 707 -52.43 -31.95 -33.20
N PHE A 708 -52.74 -32.79 -32.21
CA PHE A 708 -53.54 -34.00 -32.42
C PHE A 708 -54.98 -33.68 -32.85
N LYS A 709 -55.65 -32.73 -32.18
CA LYS A 709 -57.01 -32.30 -32.54
C LYS A 709 -57.06 -31.78 -33.98
N MET A 710 -56.11 -30.94 -34.36
CA MET A 710 -56.01 -30.40 -35.73
C MET A 710 -55.86 -31.51 -36.77
N ARG A 711 -54.95 -32.47 -36.55
CA ARG A 711 -54.78 -33.61 -37.46
C ARG A 711 -56.05 -34.44 -37.57
N LYS A 712 -56.75 -34.65 -36.45
CA LYS A 712 -58.02 -35.38 -36.43
C LYS A 712 -59.10 -34.65 -37.22
N GLU A 713 -59.30 -33.35 -36.99
CA GLU A 713 -60.29 -32.53 -37.71
C GLU A 713 -60.06 -32.56 -39.23
N LEU A 714 -58.80 -32.57 -39.67
CA LEU A 714 -58.44 -32.70 -41.08
C LEU A 714 -58.72 -34.11 -41.64
N SER A 715 -58.40 -35.16 -40.89
CA SER A 715 -58.64 -36.56 -41.30
C SER A 715 -60.12 -36.96 -41.35
N GLN A 716 -60.99 -36.35 -40.55
CA GLN A 716 -62.41 -36.69 -40.52
C GLN A 716 -63.17 -36.15 -41.75
N LYS A 717 -62.71 -35.04 -42.33
CA LYS A 717 -63.34 -34.43 -43.51
C LYS A 717 -62.89 -35.06 -44.84
N SER A 718 -61.70 -35.67 -44.90
CA SER A 718 -61.29 -36.47 -46.07
C SER A 718 -62.15 -37.73 -46.21
N THR A 719 -62.54 -38.35 -45.10
CA THR A 719 -63.51 -39.47 -45.10
C THR A 719 -64.96 -39.07 -45.42
N GLU A 720 -65.38 -37.82 -45.16
CA GLU A 720 -66.72 -37.32 -45.52
C GLU A 720 -66.87 -36.91 -47.00
N LYS A 721 -65.76 -36.75 -47.74
CA LYS A 721 -65.80 -36.49 -49.20
C LYS A 721 -65.85 -37.77 -50.05
N GLU A 722 -65.67 -38.94 -49.46
CA GLU A 722 -65.70 -40.25 -50.14
C GLU A 722 -67.01 -41.04 -49.90
N GLY A 723 -67.93 -40.52 -49.09
CA GLY A 723 -69.29 -41.06 -48.91
C GLY A 723 -70.34 -40.19 -49.59
#